data_AF-A0A1H9ISS6-F1
#
_entry.id   AF-A0A1H9ISS6-F1
#
_cell.length_a   1.000
_cell.length_b   1.000
_cell.length_c   1.000
_cell.angle_alpha   90.00
_cell.angle_beta   90.00
_cell.angle_gamma   90.00
#
_symmetry.space_group_name_H-M   'P 1'
#
loop_
_entity.id
_entity.type
_entity.pdbx_description
1 polymer ?
#
loop_
_entity_poly.entity_id
_entity_poly.type
_entity_poly.pdbx_seq_one_letter_code
_entity_poly.pdbx_strand_id
1 'polypeptide(L)'
;MLKKVVISLIMFSLLLFPLVLNAETDDESIEDTYEETESSSLSESEEETELANDEEEDQLDQQTNQETEENGETPLEEESEKEEGNESSSEDDLSEEDEDTSNNESSSSETTDENSDEFSEGENSSEEHLNSDDEEEVKQSEKDSESELEEVQESNSEETEEEETEEQVRSMSEMTTTQSSPPYELGDRAPEIAEFKAKLNAIGFSGILETEYFGEYTRSKVKAFQANYGLAVTGVMNQTSLNKLDEVYHSPFQVGNSHAEISDLKVQLNSMGFGGIQVTDYYGNFTAQRVEEFQSFIGIKSNGIADSYTRELLQNFVAEGYGVGDRHNTISVMKRKLNALGFNGIKVTDYYGSYTKKRVEDFQAYYGLNQTGQANQDTLDQLDQVYYSPLQVGNRSGEVSDIKRKLNRVGFNGILVTDYFGDFTEKKVKDFQSYYGLKNHGIVDSVTLNKLNEVYNSPYQLGEAHENLSELKTSLNRLGYGTILVSDYFGEFTEKRVKVFQADHNLAPSGIIDQKTESTINNLMNTVFQEGKRHKGVVELKEKLNKLSFGKILETTYFGSYTTQQVKNFQKYYGLKVTGVVNQSTWDKIDEVHDSPLQEGERNSQIVEIKKMLNAIDYGTILETKYFGSFTTDRVKDFQRDHGLHVHGIVDDKTYNLIEKKYKSDKVTEYNISFDRFVEIQLKEGSPKYDGAGNIPADEANVRYYLNPSNFAKNSPEYYQFMLLDSTTDITVSEIDSKFLQNKGTLSNTGAAFKTAGKTHNLNELYLMVHALHETGNGTSTLAKGVGVDQNGNIQRDSKGNIIRDINHKNVDYVVYNMYGYGAHDESPLVGGVNYAFENKWFSPESAIIGGAKDISNSYISQGQNTLYKMKWDPEYAAQNDKRGKQYATHIMWPEIQAKHIYNVLGETLNSVAVRFDIPKFINQPKKDDSKPDAPKPPMDLEEFPKDIIGTVTDNLNFREGPSTNYDRITTIPNGSEIDIIGEHESGWLNIQYNGTKGWVSGDYVDIKNLYYVNGSNVQYRSSPAGEVKGSLSDELVALSLDSNYSIVSKNAPLNGTTYTWYRISINGQNYWMAKNFLEKVN
;
A
#
# COMPACT_ATOMS: atom_id res chain seq x y z
N MET A 1 -7.37 24.83 2.98
CA MET A 1 -6.15 25.39 2.34
C MET A 1 -5.17 24.25 2.02
N LEU A 2 -3.92 24.54 1.64
CA LEU A 2 -3.08 23.69 0.78
C LEU A 2 -2.54 22.37 1.36
N LYS A 3 -2.17 21.50 0.41
CA LYS A 3 -1.58 20.14 0.51
C LYS A 3 -0.07 20.12 0.81
N LYS A 4 0.43 18.91 1.16
CA LYS A 4 1.85 18.41 1.07
C LYS A 4 2.83 19.01 2.11
N VAL A 5 3.98 18.39 2.44
CA VAL A 5 4.87 17.46 1.71
C VAL A 5 5.28 16.22 2.56
N VAL A 6 5.68 15.13 1.89
CA VAL A 6 6.29 13.91 2.47
C VAL A 6 7.75 13.80 2.02
N ILE A 7 8.66 13.32 2.88
CA ILE A 7 9.95 12.69 2.51
C ILE A 7 10.30 11.61 3.55
N SER A 8 11.03 10.58 3.13
CA SER A 8 11.42 9.41 3.93
C SER A 8 12.93 9.17 3.81
N LEU A 9 13.57 8.60 4.83
CA LEU A 9 14.87 7.93 4.71
C LEU A 9 15.14 6.96 5.88
N ILE A 10 15.77 5.83 5.54
CA ILE A 10 16.19 4.75 6.46
C ILE A 10 17.70 4.56 6.24
N MET A 11 18.50 4.42 7.32
CA MET A 11 19.58 3.40 7.40
C MET A 11 20.37 3.41 8.74
N PHE A 12 20.35 2.23 9.38
CA PHE A 12 21.46 1.52 10.05
C PHE A 12 22.28 2.08 11.25
N SER A 13 22.06 1.39 12.39
CA SER A 13 23.06 0.62 13.15
C SER A 13 24.18 1.30 13.97
N LEU A 14 24.14 1.05 15.29
CA LEU A 14 25.25 0.35 15.96
C LEU A 14 24.76 -0.49 17.16
N LEU A 15 25.35 -1.68 17.33
CA LEU A 15 25.03 -2.69 18.35
C LEU A 15 25.90 -2.53 19.60
N LEU A 16 25.41 -3.01 20.76
CA LEU A 16 26.23 -3.82 21.69
C LEU A 16 25.35 -4.73 22.59
N PHE A 17 25.85 -5.95 22.77
CA PHE A 17 25.33 -7.13 23.50
C PHE A 17 25.74 -7.07 25.02
N PRO A 18 25.57 -8.11 25.91
CA PRO A 18 25.05 -9.49 25.74
C PRO A 18 24.17 -10.12 26.89
N LEU A 19 23.73 -11.40 26.70
CA LEU A 19 23.58 -12.50 27.70
C LEU A 19 22.45 -12.38 28.78
N VAL A 20 21.82 -13.41 29.40
CA VAL A 20 21.79 -14.91 29.39
C VAL A 20 20.28 -15.32 29.51
N LEU A 21 19.61 -16.17 28.71
CA LEU A 21 19.65 -17.65 28.50
C LEU A 21 19.00 -18.54 29.63
N ASN A 22 18.01 -19.37 29.22
CA ASN A 22 17.72 -20.76 29.65
C ASN A 22 16.54 -21.15 30.58
N ALA A 23 15.93 -22.29 30.24
CA ALA A 23 15.03 -23.23 30.97
C ALA A 23 13.67 -22.71 31.53
N GLU A 24 12.47 -23.28 31.27
CA GLU A 24 11.99 -24.66 30.91
C GLU A 24 11.76 -25.60 32.12
N THR A 25 10.85 -26.58 31.96
CA THR A 25 10.23 -27.48 32.97
C THR A 25 9.21 -26.78 33.90
N ASP A 26 8.15 -27.35 34.48
CA ASP A 26 7.34 -28.61 34.48
C ASP A 26 6.49 -28.50 35.80
N ASP A 27 5.40 -29.19 36.15
CA ASP A 27 4.32 -29.98 35.50
C ASP A 27 3.19 -30.14 36.58
N GLU A 28 2.08 -30.84 36.29
CA GLU A 28 1.04 -31.38 37.21
C GLU A 28 0.37 -30.39 38.22
N SER A 29 -0.87 -29.91 37.99
CA SER A 29 -2.19 -30.59 38.09
C SER A 29 -2.74 -30.77 39.52
N ILE A 30 -4.04 -30.44 39.70
CA ILE A 30 -5.06 -31.20 40.47
C ILE A 30 -6.41 -30.46 40.35
N GLU A 31 -7.51 -31.22 40.35
CA GLU A 31 -8.90 -30.74 40.24
C GLU A 31 -9.44 -30.25 41.60
N ASP A 32 -10.39 -29.30 41.61
CA ASP A 32 -11.79 -29.63 41.97
C ASP A 32 -12.77 -28.47 41.73
N THR A 33 -14.06 -28.80 41.69
CA THR A 33 -15.20 -27.87 41.49
C THR A 33 -15.55 -27.06 42.74
N TYR A 34 -16.30 -25.96 42.60
CA TYR A 34 -17.62 -25.76 43.24
C TYR A 34 -18.34 -24.49 42.71
N GLU A 35 -19.63 -24.36 42.99
CA GLU A 35 -20.55 -23.33 42.45
C GLU A 35 -20.85 -22.21 43.48
N GLU A 36 -21.89 -21.42 43.17
CA GLU A 36 -22.66 -20.50 44.02
C GLU A 36 -22.14 -19.06 44.22
N THR A 37 -22.79 -18.18 43.45
CA THR A 37 -23.31 -16.87 43.85
C THR A 37 -23.71 -16.73 45.33
N GLU A 38 -23.54 -15.53 45.90
CA GLU A 38 -24.71 -14.82 46.43
C GLU A 38 -24.51 -13.29 46.55
N SER A 39 -25.62 -12.59 46.78
CA SER A 39 -25.71 -11.15 47.06
C SER A 39 -25.74 -10.86 48.56
N SER A 40 -25.35 -9.65 48.98
CA SER A 40 -25.66 -9.11 50.31
C SER A 40 -26.34 -7.74 50.20
N SER A 41 -27.25 -7.46 51.12
CA SER A 41 -28.07 -6.23 51.20
C SER A 41 -28.14 -5.71 52.64
N LEU A 42 -28.89 -4.62 52.87
CA LEU A 42 -29.30 -4.06 54.19
C LEU A 42 -28.18 -3.37 55.01
N SER A 43 -28.44 -2.35 55.86
CA SER A 43 -29.66 -1.54 56.12
C SER A 43 -29.31 -0.19 56.77
N GLU A 44 -30.29 0.75 56.82
CA GLU A 44 -30.46 1.86 57.81
C GLU A 44 -29.35 2.94 57.93
N SER A 45 -29.57 4.20 58.34
CA SER A 45 -30.76 5.09 58.47
C SER A 45 -30.24 6.57 58.60
N GLU A 46 -30.92 7.67 58.96
CA GLU A 46 -32.25 8.02 59.52
C GLU A 46 -32.55 9.53 59.24
N GLU A 47 -33.83 9.95 59.13
CA GLU A 47 -34.36 11.35 59.31
C GLU A 47 -33.80 12.51 58.41
N GLU A 48 -34.40 13.70 58.27
CA GLU A 48 -35.57 14.37 58.91
C GLU A 48 -36.36 15.25 57.88
N THR A 49 -37.50 15.86 58.26
CA THR A 49 -38.44 16.54 57.33
C THR A 49 -38.93 17.93 57.76
N GLU A 50 -38.95 18.91 56.85
CA GLU A 50 -39.89 20.05 56.81
C GLU A 50 -40.27 20.31 55.33
N LEU A 51 -41.53 20.28 54.88
CA LEU A 51 -42.77 20.98 55.26
C LEU A 51 -42.82 22.46 54.84
N ALA A 52 -43.51 22.71 53.73
CA ALA A 52 -44.28 23.92 53.47
C ALA A 52 -45.51 23.54 52.63
N ASN A 53 -46.70 23.71 53.19
CA ASN A 53 -47.96 23.46 52.49
C ASN A 53 -48.28 24.60 51.50
N ASP A 54 -49.12 24.31 50.52
CA ASP A 54 -50.44 24.95 50.49
C ASP A 54 -51.44 23.98 49.85
N GLU A 55 -52.59 23.83 50.50
CA GLU A 55 -53.76 23.09 50.02
C GLU A 55 -54.61 24.07 49.13
N GLU A 56 -55.78 23.79 48.54
CA GLU A 56 -56.92 22.94 48.91
C GLU A 56 -57.78 22.69 47.63
N GLU A 57 -58.62 21.64 47.69
CA GLU A 57 -59.89 21.47 46.95
C GLU A 57 -59.91 21.48 45.38
N ASP A 58 -60.88 20.85 44.69
CA ASP A 58 -62.06 20.10 45.15
C ASP A 58 -62.30 18.80 44.33
N GLN A 59 -63.35 18.08 44.69
CA GLN A 59 -63.69 16.70 44.35
C GLN A 59 -64.57 16.55 43.08
N LEU A 60 -64.94 15.29 42.83
CA LEU A 60 -66.06 14.82 41.99
C LEU A 60 -65.79 14.83 40.46
N ASP A 61 -66.27 13.86 39.68
CA ASP A 61 -67.10 12.71 40.05
C ASP A 61 -66.79 11.42 39.26
N GLN A 62 -67.48 10.36 39.70
CA GLN A 62 -67.86 9.10 39.06
C GLN A 62 -68.12 9.22 37.53
N GLN A 63 -68.27 8.15 36.73
CA GLN A 63 -69.08 6.96 37.02
C GLN A 63 -68.93 5.86 35.94
N THR A 64 -68.80 4.58 36.35
CA THR A 64 -69.34 3.36 35.66
C THR A 64 -68.82 2.97 34.23
N ASN A 65 -68.91 1.72 33.74
CA ASN A 65 -69.40 0.47 34.36
C ASN A 65 -68.82 -0.84 33.76
N GLN A 66 -68.90 -1.91 34.57
CA GLN A 66 -69.38 -3.30 34.31
C GLN A 66 -69.32 -3.88 32.87
N GLU A 67 -68.61 -5.02 32.63
CA GLU A 67 -69.14 -6.42 32.56
C GLU A 67 -69.32 -6.89 31.07
N THR A 68 -69.30 -8.17 30.65
CA THR A 68 -69.02 -9.51 31.27
C THR A 68 -68.76 -10.56 30.17
N GLU A 69 -67.96 -11.59 30.46
CA GLU A 69 -68.05 -12.98 29.92
C GLU A 69 -67.85 -13.15 28.38
N GLU A 70 -67.75 -14.34 27.76
CA GLU A 70 -68.03 -15.75 28.16
C GLU A 70 -67.00 -16.75 27.55
N ASN A 71 -67.16 -18.06 27.80
CA ASN A 71 -66.22 -19.15 27.44
C ASN A 71 -66.50 -19.83 26.08
N GLY A 72 -65.53 -20.61 25.56
CA GLY A 72 -65.79 -21.58 24.47
C GLY A 72 -64.55 -22.38 24.03
N GLU A 73 -64.62 -23.73 24.08
CA GLU A 73 -63.52 -24.65 23.75
C GLU A 73 -63.78 -25.50 22.48
N THR A 74 -62.84 -25.48 21.52
CA THR A 74 -62.46 -26.63 20.63
C THR A 74 -63.53 -27.23 19.66
N PRO A 75 -63.22 -28.27 18.84
CA PRO A 75 -62.00 -28.63 18.09
C PRO A 75 -62.25 -28.89 16.58
N LEU A 76 -61.18 -29.30 15.85
CA LEU A 76 -61.10 -30.36 14.81
C LEU A 76 -60.34 -30.00 13.51
N GLU A 77 -59.98 -31.07 12.78
CA GLU A 77 -59.02 -31.17 11.67
C GLU A 77 -59.74 -31.21 10.29
N GLU A 78 -59.01 -30.96 9.19
CA GLU A 78 -58.93 -31.89 8.04
C GLU A 78 -57.95 -31.42 6.93
N GLU A 79 -57.54 -32.35 6.05
CA GLU A 79 -56.73 -32.14 4.83
C GLU A 79 -57.68 -31.97 3.61
N SER A 80 -57.35 -31.35 2.47
CA SER A 80 -56.46 -31.88 1.40
C SER A 80 -56.91 -31.30 0.02
N GLU A 81 -56.15 -31.60 -1.06
CA GLU A 81 -56.54 -31.55 -2.50
C GLU A 81 -56.86 -30.14 -3.10
N LYS A 82 -56.05 -29.58 -4.03
CA LYS A 82 -55.87 -29.85 -5.50
C LYS A 82 -56.98 -29.28 -6.41
N GLU A 83 -56.58 -28.55 -7.46
CA GLU A 83 -57.13 -28.71 -8.82
C GLU A 83 -56.18 -28.12 -9.90
N GLU A 84 -56.28 -28.62 -11.14
CA GLU A 84 -55.65 -28.09 -12.37
C GLU A 84 -56.79 -27.82 -13.39
N GLY A 85 -56.71 -26.78 -14.24
CA GLY A 85 -57.79 -26.49 -15.20
C GLY A 85 -57.53 -25.36 -16.20
N ASN A 86 -57.09 -25.73 -17.41
CA ASN A 86 -56.86 -24.87 -18.59
C ASN A 86 -58.15 -24.59 -19.40
N GLU A 87 -58.25 -23.46 -20.14
CA GLU A 87 -58.63 -23.38 -21.58
C GLU A 87 -59.00 -21.96 -22.15
N SER A 88 -58.85 -21.83 -23.49
CA SER A 88 -59.57 -20.92 -24.43
C SER A 88 -59.29 -19.40 -24.48
N SER A 89 -59.49 -18.65 -25.59
CA SER A 89 -58.95 -18.69 -26.99
C SER A 89 -59.85 -17.91 -27.99
N SER A 90 -59.29 -16.96 -28.77
CA SER A 90 -59.80 -16.40 -30.06
C SER A 90 -58.81 -15.33 -30.60
N GLU A 91 -58.32 -15.24 -31.85
CA GLU A 91 -58.91 -15.34 -33.22
C GLU A 91 -59.66 -14.03 -33.59
N ASP A 92 -59.35 -13.22 -34.63
CA ASP A 92 -58.30 -13.23 -35.71
C ASP A 92 -57.57 -11.83 -35.79
N ASP A 93 -57.11 -11.14 -36.86
CA ASP A 93 -57.16 -11.19 -38.36
C ASP A 93 -56.00 -10.31 -38.99
N LEU A 94 -55.92 -10.10 -40.32
CA LEU A 94 -54.81 -9.45 -41.10
C LEU A 94 -55.29 -8.36 -42.12
N SER A 95 -54.49 -7.62 -42.92
CA SER A 95 -53.02 -7.52 -43.15
C SER A 95 -52.50 -6.03 -43.16
N GLU A 96 -51.84 -5.32 -44.11
CA GLU A 96 -51.31 -5.47 -45.50
C GLU A 96 -50.13 -4.45 -45.78
N GLU A 97 -49.09 -4.91 -46.51
CA GLU A 97 -48.18 -4.29 -47.55
C GLU A 97 -48.02 -2.74 -47.74
N ASP A 98 -46.90 -2.15 -48.22
CA ASP A 98 -45.43 -2.39 -48.18
C ASP A 98 -44.73 -1.01 -48.49
N GLU A 99 -43.59 -0.71 -49.16
CA GLU A 99 -42.55 -1.37 -49.99
C GLU A 99 -41.23 -0.51 -49.95
N ASP A 100 -40.03 -1.13 -50.01
CA ASP A 100 -38.67 -0.53 -50.27
C ASP A 100 -38.09 0.51 -49.25
N THR A 101 -36.76 0.77 -49.14
CA THR A 101 -35.56 0.32 -49.89
C THR A 101 -34.34 0.12 -48.96
N SER A 102 -33.33 -0.64 -49.43
CA SER A 102 -31.95 -0.68 -48.87
C SER A 102 -31.11 0.56 -49.32
N ASN A 103 -29.87 0.86 -48.87
CA ASN A 103 -28.85 0.03 -48.18
C ASN A 103 -27.72 0.89 -47.55
N ASN A 104 -27.00 0.30 -46.59
CA ASN A 104 -25.54 0.39 -46.34
C ASN A 104 -24.74 1.72 -46.52
N GLU A 105 -24.07 2.18 -45.46
CA GLU A 105 -22.71 2.78 -45.58
C GLU A 105 -21.88 2.69 -44.27
N SER A 106 -20.54 2.70 -44.39
CA SER A 106 -19.59 2.77 -43.26
C SER A 106 -18.14 3.08 -43.70
N SER A 107 -17.43 3.81 -42.82
CA SER A 107 -15.97 4.04 -42.79
C SER A 107 -15.31 5.07 -43.73
N SER A 108 -14.59 6.03 -43.10
CA SER A 108 -13.33 6.69 -43.57
C SER A 108 -13.33 7.51 -44.87
N SER A 109 -12.51 8.55 -45.09
CA SER A 109 -11.42 9.22 -44.31
C SER A 109 -11.52 10.76 -44.51
N GLU A 110 -10.55 11.68 -44.30
CA GLU A 110 -9.10 11.67 -43.95
C GLU A 110 -8.69 13.00 -43.26
N THR A 111 -7.38 13.27 -43.11
CA THR A 111 -6.79 14.47 -42.45
C THR A 111 -5.81 15.22 -43.36
N THR A 112 -5.64 16.53 -43.16
CA THR A 112 -4.38 17.25 -43.48
C THR A 112 -4.12 18.40 -42.51
N ASP A 113 -2.91 18.45 -41.95
CA ASP A 113 -2.28 19.57 -41.24
C ASP A 113 -1.88 20.71 -42.24
N GLU A 114 -1.20 21.83 -41.92
CA GLU A 114 -0.27 22.20 -40.84
C GLU A 114 -0.33 23.73 -40.54
N ASN A 115 0.05 24.17 -39.32
CA ASN A 115 1.26 24.98 -39.08
C ASN A 115 1.45 25.46 -37.61
N SER A 116 2.62 25.12 -37.06
CA SER A 116 3.47 25.83 -36.07
C SER A 116 2.87 26.71 -34.94
N ASP A 117 3.05 26.22 -33.71
CA ASP A 117 3.64 26.86 -32.52
C ASP A 117 4.01 28.37 -32.56
N GLU A 118 3.66 29.11 -31.49
CA GLU A 118 4.66 29.74 -30.60
C GLU A 118 4.07 30.05 -29.20
N PHE A 119 4.93 30.39 -28.22
CA PHE A 119 4.60 30.41 -26.78
C PHE A 119 5.33 31.56 -26.07
N SER A 120 4.63 32.60 -25.58
CA SER A 120 5.18 33.55 -24.58
C SER A 120 4.13 34.46 -23.89
N GLU A 121 4.49 34.85 -22.67
CA GLU A 121 3.94 35.83 -21.74
C GLU A 121 3.67 37.24 -22.30
N GLY A 122 2.84 38.06 -21.62
CA GLY A 122 2.84 39.51 -21.77
C GLY A 122 1.65 40.28 -21.16
N GLU A 123 1.93 41.25 -20.29
CA GLU A 123 1.03 42.36 -19.91
C GLU A 123 0.99 43.44 -21.05
N ASN A 124 0.30 44.60 -21.03
CA ASN A 124 -0.27 45.42 -19.94
C ASN A 124 -1.25 46.50 -20.52
N SER A 125 -1.93 47.25 -19.64
CA SER A 125 -2.52 48.60 -19.84
C SER A 125 -3.78 48.70 -20.74
N SER A 126 -4.56 49.80 -20.75
CA SER A 126 -4.40 51.10 -20.06
C SER A 126 -5.76 51.77 -19.76
N GLU A 127 -5.88 52.46 -18.63
CA GLU A 127 -6.36 53.86 -18.42
C GLU A 127 -6.73 54.00 -16.91
N GLU A 128 -6.09 54.85 -16.10
CA GLU A 128 -5.88 56.31 -16.14
C GLU A 128 -7.11 57.14 -15.69
N HIS A 129 -6.98 58.20 -14.87
CA HIS A 129 -5.89 58.65 -13.97
C HIS A 129 -6.39 59.79 -13.04
N LEU A 130 -5.52 60.26 -12.14
CA LEU A 130 -5.50 61.55 -11.42
C LEU A 130 -6.39 61.76 -10.17
N ASN A 131 -5.95 62.43 -9.08
CA ASN A 131 -4.63 62.69 -8.43
C ASN A 131 -4.86 63.69 -7.24
N SER A 132 -4.00 63.95 -6.25
CA SER A 132 -2.81 63.27 -5.67
C SER A 132 -2.22 64.08 -4.48
N ASP A 133 -1.08 63.60 -3.93
CA ASP A 133 -0.02 64.34 -3.21
C ASP A 133 -0.28 64.80 -1.74
N ASP A 134 0.67 64.74 -0.80
CA ASP A 134 1.99 64.05 -0.78
C ASP A 134 2.54 63.84 0.66
N GLU A 135 3.63 63.06 0.74
CA GLU A 135 4.76 62.89 1.71
C GLU A 135 4.80 63.67 3.07
N GLU A 136 5.54 63.28 4.13
CA GLU A 136 6.69 62.35 4.32
C GLU A 136 6.52 61.43 5.58
N GLU A 137 7.43 60.46 5.75
CA GLU A 137 7.64 59.67 6.99
C GLU A 137 9.01 60.01 7.63
N VAL A 138 9.16 59.95 8.97
CA VAL A 138 10.27 59.26 9.70
C VAL A 138 10.36 59.62 11.22
N LYS A 139 10.03 58.61 12.06
CA LYS A 139 10.65 58.18 13.35
C LYS A 139 10.90 59.14 14.56
N GLN A 140 10.14 58.85 15.63
CA GLN A 140 10.63 58.26 16.91
C GLN A 140 11.45 59.10 17.92
N SER A 141 10.87 59.43 19.10
CA SER A 141 11.34 58.97 20.44
C SER A 141 10.62 59.58 21.68
N GLU A 142 10.37 58.73 22.69
CA GLU A 142 10.39 58.92 24.17
C GLU A 142 9.53 59.97 24.97
N LYS A 143 8.76 59.40 25.93
CA LYS A 143 8.61 59.72 27.38
C LYS A 143 7.70 60.83 27.96
N ASP A 144 6.75 60.33 28.77
CA ASP A 144 6.44 60.63 30.19
C ASP A 144 5.86 61.97 30.71
N SER A 145 4.85 61.77 31.58
CA SER A 145 4.54 62.44 32.88
C SER A 145 3.76 63.77 32.96
N GLU A 146 2.56 63.62 33.57
CA GLU A 146 2.00 64.37 34.73
C GLU A 146 1.58 65.86 34.66
N SER A 147 0.29 66.09 35.00
CA SER A 147 -0.22 67.20 35.85
C SER A 147 -0.24 68.63 35.25
N GLU A 148 -1.02 69.63 35.71
CA GLU A 148 -2.16 69.69 36.65
C GLU A 148 -2.95 71.03 36.46
N LEU A 149 -4.14 71.14 37.06
CA LEU A 149 -4.85 72.38 37.50
C LEU A 149 -5.38 73.45 36.50
N GLU A 150 -6.64 73.85 36.76
CA GLU A 150 -7.17 75.25 36.90
C GLU A 150 -7.29 76.18 35.65
N GLU A 151 -8.18 77.20 35.58
CA GLU A 151 -9.20 77.75 36.53
C GLU A 151 -10.40 78.42 35.79
N VAL A 152 -11.56 78.51 36.47
CA VAL A 152 -12.59 79.59 36.48
C VAL A 152 -12.88 80.48 35.23
N GLN A 153 -14.17 80.58 34.84
CA GLN A 153 -14.88 81.88 34.79
C GLN A 153 -16.42 81.77 34.85
N GLU A 154 -17.05 82.83 35.38
CA GLU A 154 -18.45 82.92 35.86
C GLU A 154 -19.12 84.20 35.29
N SER A 155 -20.47 84.29 35.32
CA SER A 155 -21.20 85.49 34.86
C SER A 155 -22.44 85.87 35.68
N ASN A 156 -22.38 87.06 36.30
CA ASN A 156 -23.50 87.93 36.70
C ASN A 156 -24.54 88.15 35.56
N SER A 157 -25.80 88.58 35.76
CA SER A 157 -26.65 88.92 36.93
C SER A 157 -28.10 89.22 36.43
N GLU A 158 -29.11 89.86 37.08
CA GLU A 158 -29.30 90.63 38.33
C GLU A 158 -30.83 90.75 38.65
N GLU A 159 -31.23 90.94 39.93
CA GLU A 159 -32.49 91.63 40.40
C GLU A 159 -33.91 91.06 40.04
N THR A 160 -35.06 91.38 40.70
CA THR A 160 -35.45 92.26 41.84
C THR A 160 -36.75 91.76 42.56
N GLU A 161 -37.00 92.19 43.82
CA GLU A 161 -38.31 92.54 44.52
C GLU A 161 -39.57 91.61 44.44
N GLU A 162 -40.51 91.48 45.39
CA GLU A 162 -40.76 91.88 46.82
C GLU A 162 -41.72 90.80 47.45
N GLU A 163 -42.48 90.84 48.56
CA GLU A 163 -43.03 91.85 49.50
C GLU A 163 -43.07 91.26 50.97
N GLU A 164 -44.24 91.07 51.61
CA GLU A 164 -44.42 90.71 53.06
C GLU A 164 -45.54 89.63 53.27
N THR A 165 -45.80 88.97 54.42
CA THR A 165 -46.07 89.46 55.80
C THR A 165 -45.90 88.40 56.92
N GLU A 166 -45.92 88.90 58.17
CA GLU A 166 -45.45 88.30 59.44
C GLU A 166 -46.34 87.23 60.13
N GLU A 167 -45.76 86.42 61.03
CA GLU A 167 -45.95 86.61 62.50
C GLU A 167 -44.78 85.97 63.32
N GLN A 168 -44.59 86.41 64.57
CA GLN A 168 -43.46 86.05 65.47
C GLN A 168 -43.85 84.93 66.49
N VAL A 169 -43.04 84.34 67.38
CA VAL A 169 -42.20 84.92 68.47
C VAL A 169 -41.30 83.83 69.12
N ARG A 170 -40.03 84.19 69.45
CA ARG A 170 -39.06 83.53 70.39
C ARG A 170 -38.51 82.12 70.08
N SER A 171 -37.29 81.75 70.51
CA SER A 171 -36.03 82.49 70.78
C SER A 171 -34.89 81.55 71.22
N MET A 172 -33.68 81.73 70.66
CA MET A 172 -32.35 81.51 71.29
C MET A 172 -31.99 80.07 71.77
N SER A 173 -30.73 79.60 71.70
CA SER A 173 -29.44 80.21 71.34
C SER A 173 -28.40 79.13 70.98
N GLU A 174 -27.35 79.52 70.23
CA GLU A 174 -26.02 78.85 70.11
C GLU A 174 -26.01 77.41 69.51
N MET A 175 -25.10 77.01 68.63
CA MET A 175 -23.77 77.54 68.28
C MET A 175 -23.58 77.73 66.76
N THR A 176 -22.48 78.39 66.36
CA THR A 176 -22.08 78.59 64.97
C THR A 176 -20.78 77.85 64.66
N THR A 177 -20.82 76.89 63.74
CA THR A 177 -19.66 76.38 63.01
C THR A 177 -19.92 76.54 61.51
N THR A 178 -19.26 77.53 60.90
CA THR A 178 -19.24 77.73 59.45
C THR A 178 -18.06 76.96 58.87
N GLN A 179 -18.31 75.75 58.37
CA GLN A 179 -17.34 75.05 57.52
C GLN A 179 -17.48 75.57 56.08
N SER A 180 -16.39 76.05 55.48
CA SER A 180 -16.36 76.63 54.14
C SER A 180 -15.85 75.65 53.07
N SER A 181 -15.92 74.34 53.34
CA SER A 181 -15.50 73.28 52.43
C SER A 181 -16.07 71.94 52.90
N PRO A 182 -16.31 70.97 51.99
CA PRO A 182 -16.71 69.63 52.38
C PRO A 182 -15.60 68.92 53.20
N PRO A 183 -15.94 67.93 54.05
CA PRO A 183 -17.25 67.27 54.16
C PRO A 183 -18.28 68.04 55.00
N TYR A 184 -19.45 68.33 54.43
CA TYR A 184 -20.55 69.00 55.15
C TYR A 184 -21.36 67.99 55.97
N GLU A 185 -21.60 68.28 57.25
CA GLU A 185 -22.34 67.42 58.18
C GLU A 185 -23.39 68.16 59.03
N LEU A 186 -24.05 67.42 59.91
CA LEU A 186 -25.18 67.89 60.71
C LEU A 186 -24.79 69.07 61.62
N GLY A 187 -25.33 70.25 61.30
CA GLY A 187 -25.10 71.49 62.02
C GLY A 187 -24.41 72.59 61.21
N ASP A 188 -23.76 72.23 60.09
CA ASP A 188 -22.99 73.17 59.28
C ASP A 188 -23.85 74.23 58.58
N ARG A 189 -23.20 75.35 58.23
CA ARG A 189 -23.75 76.47 57.44
C ARG A 189 -22.76 76.96 56.40
N ALA A 190 -23.17 76.90 55.13
CA ALA A 190 -22.37 77.30 53.96
C ALA A 190 -23.29 77.53 52.74
N PRO A 191 -23.00 78.47 51.82
CA PRO A 191 -23.78 78.68 50.58
C PRO A 191 -23.92 77.42 49.72
N GLU A 192 -22.86 76.62 49.63
CA GLU A 192 -22.77 75.37 48.86
C GLU A 192 -23.76 74.31 49.38
N ILE A 193 -24.17 74.41 50.65
CA ILE A 193 -25.23 73.55 51.22
C ILE A 193 -26.59 73.89 50.61
N ALA A 194 -26.88 75.15 50.25
CA ALA A 194 -28.09 75.48 49.51
C ALA A 194 -28.04 74.92 48.07
N GLU A 195 -26.89 75.07 47.39
CA GLU A 195 -26.68 74.62 46.02
C GLU A 195 -26.83 73.09 45.88
N PHE A 196 -26.14 72.29 46.71
CA PHE A 196 -26.26 70.83 46.61
C PHE A 196 -27.65 70.34 47.01
N LYS A 197 -28.41 71.09 47.83
CA LYS A 197 -29.82 70.78 48.09
C LYS A 197 -30.72 71.02 46.89
N ALA A 198 -30.48 72.07 46.11
CA ALA A 198 -31.22 72.32 44.88
C ALA A 198 -30.96 71.19 43.86
N LYS A 199 -29.69 70.78 43.72
CA LYS A 199 -29.31 69.61 42.90
C LYS A 199 -29.99 68.32 43.40
N LEU A 200 -29.95 68.03 44.72
CA LEU A 200 -30.66 66.88 45.32
C LEU A 200 -32.17 66.95 45.09
N ASN A 201 -32.78 68.14 45.17
CA ASN A 201 -34.20 68.33 44.92
C ASN A 201 -34.55 68.03 43.46
N ALA A 202 -33.74 68.47 42.51
CA ALA A 202 -33.91 68.22 41.08
C ALA A 202 -33.74 66.74 40.71
N ILE A 203 -32.71 66.04 41.21
CA ILE A 203 -32.46 64.62 40.90
C ILE A 203 -33.36 63.63 41.69
N GLY A 204 -34.45 64.12 42.29
CA GLY A 204 -35.51 63.30 42.88
C GLY A 204 -35.40 62.99 44.38
N PHE A 205 -34.44 63.57 45.12
CA PHE A 205 -34.36 63.48 46.59
C PHE A 205 -35.18 64.59 47.30
N SER A 206 -36.23 65.04 46.62
CA SER A 206 -36.93 66.32 46.78
C SER A 206 -37.60 66.59 48.15
N GLY A 207 -37.87 67.86 48.41
CA GLY A 207 -38.53 68.36 49.62
C GLY A 207 -37.56 68.84 50.70
N ILE A 208 -36.28 69.07 50.36
CA ILE A 208 -35.34 69.76 51.25
C ILE A 208 -35.55 71.27 51.09
N LEU A 209 -35.58 72.03 52.18
CA LEU A 209 -35.51 73.49 52.11
C LEU A 209 -34.08 73.92 51.78
N GLU A 210 -33.92 74.58 50.63
CA GLU A 210 -32.67 75.08 49.98
C GLU A 210 -32.04 76.26 50.74
N THR A 211 -31.86 76.05 52.04
CA THR A 211 -31.17 76.94 52.97
C THR A 211 -29.72 76.51 53.13
N GLU A 212 -28.85 77.41 53.57
CA GLU A 212 -27.44 77.12 53.87
C GLU A 212 -27.23 76.09 55.00
N TYR A 213 -28.27 75.74 55.76
CA TYR A 213 -28.15 74.95 57.01
C TYR A 213 -28.36 73.45 56.82
N PHE A 214 -27.38 72.64 57.23
CA PHE A 214 -27.44 71.18 57.17
C PHE A 214 -28.20 70.59 58.37
N GLY A 215 -29.52 70.42 58.25
CA GLY A 215 -30.36 69.81 59.28
C GLY A 215 -30.54 68.29 59.16
N GLU A 216 -31.14 67.63 60.16
CA GLU A 216 -31.40 66.17 60.16
C GLU A 216 -32.22 65.69 58.96
N TYR A 217 -33.09 66.53 58.39
CA TYR A 217 -33.81 66.17 57.16
C TYR A 217 -32.92 66.23 55.91
N THR A 218 -31.98 67.18 55.85
CA THR A 218 -30.92 67.17 54.80
C THR A 218 -30.05 65.92 54.96
N ARG A 219 -29.64 65.60 56.20
CA ARG A 219 -28.88 64.39 56.53
C ARG A 219 -29.60 63.11 56.11
N SER A 220 -30.92 63.00 56.32
CA SER A 220 -31.68 61.81 55.92
C SER A 220 -31.78 61.68 54.40
N LYS A 221 -31.85 62.79 53.66
CA LYS A 221 -31.80 62.81 52.19
C LYS A 221 -30.40 62.53 51.64
N VAL A 222 -29.34 63.04 52.27
CA VAL A 222 -27.94 62.66 51.94
C VAL A 222 -27.72 61.16 52.21
N LYS A 223 -28.28 60.60 53.29
CA LYS A 223 -28.27 59.13 53.51
C LYS A 223 -29.04 58.38 52.43
N ALA A 224 -30.23 58.85 52.02
CA ALA A 224 -31.00 58.23 50.95
C ALA A 224 -30.26 58.26 49.60
N PHE A 225 -29.63 59.40 49.27
CA PHE A 225 -28.78 59.56 48.09
C PHE A 225 -27.56 58.62 48.15
N GLN A 226 -26.85 58.58 49.28
CA GLN A 226 -25.70 57.68 49.46
C GLN A 226 -26.10 56.21 49.32
N ALA A 227 -27.20 55.79 49.96
CA ALA A 227 -27.71 54.43 49.87
C ALA A 227 -28.16 54.06 48.45
N ASN A 228 -28.73 55.02 47.70
CA ASN A 228 -29.16 54.81 46.32
C ASN A 228 -27.99 54.55 45.35
N TYR A 229 -26.85 55.22 45.56
CA TYR A 229 -25.69 55.15 44.68
C TYR A 229 -24.53 54.31 45.25
N GLY A 230 -24.81 53.40 46.18
CA GLY A 230 -23.82 52.50 46.78
C GLY A 230 -22.72 53.18 47.60
N LEU A 231 -22.86 54.46 47.93
CA LEU A 231 -21.90 55.24 48.70
C LEU A 231 -21.99 54.92 50.20
N ALA A 232 -20.92 55.20 50.94
CA ALA A 232 -20.91 55.04 52.39
C ALA A 232 -21.99 55.91 53.07
N VAL A 233 -23.02 55.27 53.64
CA VAL A 233 -24.26 55.87 54.18
C VAL A 233 -24.05 56.58 55.53
N THR A 234 -23.12 57.54 55.53
CA THR A 234 -22.73 58.38 56.66
C THR A 234 -23.80 59.42 56.98
N GLY A 235 -24.46 59.97 55.95
CA GLY A 235 -25.25 61.19 56.02
C GLY A 235 -24.40 62.46 56.01
N VAL A 236 -23.12 62.35 55.65
CA VAL A 236 -22.14 63.45 55.55
C VAL A 236 -21.83 63.68 54.08
N MET A 237 -22.01 64.90 53.60
CA MET A 237 -21.84 65.27 52.18
C MET A 237 -20.36 65.57 51.90
N ASN A 238 -19.58 64.50 51.74
CA ASN A 238 -18.16 64.57 51.36
C ASN A 238 -17.98 64.81 49.85
N GLN A 239 -16.73 65.08 49.43
CA GLN A 239 -16.41 65.35 48.01
C GLN A 239 -16.88 64.23 47.07
N THR A 240 -16.77 62.95 47.48
CA THR A 240 -17.30 61.82 46.70
C THR A 240 -18.80 61.91 46.47
N SER A 241 -19.56 62.35 47.48
CA SER A 241 -21.01 62.53 47.38
C SER A 241 -21.39 63.74 46.54
N LEU A 242 -20.60 64.83 46.59
CA LEU A 242 -20.79 66.02 45.76
C LEU A 242 -20.50 65.70 44.28
N ASN A 243 -19.33 65.11 43.98
CA ASN A 243 -18.98 64.70 42.62
C ASN A 243 -20.04 63.78 42.00
N LYS A 244 -20.58 62.82 42.78
CA LYS A 244 -21.65 61.93 42.29
C LYS A 244 -22.97 62.68 42.06
N LEU A 245 -23.28 63.68 42.87
CA LEU A 245 -24.48 64.50 42.72
C LEU A 245 -24.40 65.38 41.47
N ASP A 246 -23.26 66.02 41.23
CA ASP A 246 -23.00 66.82 40.04
C ASP A 246 -23.01 65.98 38.76
N GLU A 247 -22.48 64.76 38.80
CA GLU A 247 -22.54 63.81 37.68
C GLU A 247 -23.99 63.45 37.31
N VAL A 248 -24.83 63.14 38.29
CA VAL A 248 -26.24 62.79 38.07
C VAL A 248 -27.02 64.00 37.56
N TYR A 249 -26.82 65.18 38.17
CA TYR A 249 -27.52 66.41 37.81
C TYR A 249 -27.20 66.88 36.39
N HIS A 250 -25.95 66.78 35.95
CA HIS A 250 -25.52 67.17 34.59
C HIS A 250 -25.62 66.02 33.56
N SER A 251 -26.26 64.89 33.89
CA SER A 251 -26.39 63.75 32.97
C SER A 251 -27.03 64.16 31.64
N PRO A 252 -26.45 63.82 30.47
CA PRO A 252 -27.10 64.06 29.18
C PRO A 252 -28.32 63.16 28.94
N PHE A 253 -28.53 62.13 29.77
CA PHE A 253 -29.65 61.19 29.66
C PHE A 253 -30.83 61.59 30.57
N GLN A 254 -31.35 62.79 30.36
CA GLN A 254 -32.53 63.32 31.07
C GLN A 254 -33.41 64.15 30.12
N VAL A 255 -34.64 64.44 30.56
CA VAL A 255 -35.68 65.10 29.75
C VAL A 255 -35.18 66.40 29.12
N GLY A 256 -35.29 66.49 27.79
CA GLY A 256 -34.95 67.68 27.00
C GLY A 256 -33.62 67.59 26.25
N ASN A 257 -32.73 66.67 26.63
CA ASN A 257 -31.40 66.53 26.04
C ASN A 257 -31.38 65.57 24.83
N SER A 258 -30.33 65.67 24.02
CA SER A 258 -30.04 64.75 22.91
C SER A 258 -28.57 64.30 22.93
N HIS A 259 -28.32 63.01 22.68
CA HIS A 259 -26.99 62.38 22.74
C HIS A 259 -27.01 61.05 21.97
N ALA A 260 -25.93 60.68 21.28
CA ALA A 260 -25.92 59.48 20.41
C ALA A 260 -26.27 58.19 21.17
N GLU A 261 -25.65 57.97 22.34
CA GLU A 261 -25.89 56.81 23.23
C GLU A 261 -27.34 56.71 23.77
N ILE A 262 -28.20 57.74 23.61
CA ILE A 262 -29.63 57.63 23.97
C ILE A 262 -30.33 56.64 23.02
N SER A 263 -29.86 56.48 21.79
CA SER A 263 -30.36 55.44 20.88
C SER A 263 -30.12 54.03 21.45
N ASP A 264 -28.90 53.72 21.90
CA ASP A 264 -28.53 52.44 22.53
C ASP A 264 -29.30 52.18 23.83
N LEU A 265 -29.40 53.17 24.71
CA LEU A 265 -30.21 53.11 25.93
C LEU A 265 -31.67 52.71 25.62
N LYS A 266 -32.25 53.27 24.56
CA LYS A 266 -33.63 52.96 24.14
C LYS A 266 -33.75 51.56 23.53
N VAL A 267 -32.73 51.06 22.84
CA VAL A 267 -32.69 49.67 22.37
C VAL A 267 -32.71 48.72 23.57
N GLN A 268 -31.81 48.92 24.55
CA GLN A 268 -31.72 48.12 25.78
C GLN A 268 -33.03 48.12 26.60
N LEU A 269 -33.66 49.28 26.77
CA LEU A 269 -34.96 49.38 27.46
C LEU A 269 -36.08 48.68 26.67
N ASN A 270 -36.13 48.87 25.35
CA ASN A 270 -37.14 48.23 24.49
C ASN A 270 -37.06 46.71 24.53
N SER A 271 -35.85 46.14 24.42
CA SER A 271 -35.64 44.69 24.31
C SER A 271 -35.84 43.95 25.63
N MET A 272 -35.39 44.52 26.76
CA MET A 272 -35.72 44.00 28.09
C MET A 272 -37.22 44.17 28.43
N GLY A 273 -37.97 44.97 27.66
CA GLY A 273 -39.43 45.09 27.73
C GLY A 273 -39.95 46.28 28.54
N PHE A 274 -39.08 47.23 28.89
CA PHE A 274 -39.44 48.59 29.33
C PHE A 274 -39.72 49.47 28.10
N GLY A 275 -40.52 48.94 27.17
CA GLY A 275 -40.47 49.34 25.76
C GLY A 275 -41.58 50.26 25.25
N GLY A 276 -41.73 50.26 23.93
CA GLY A 276 -42.59 51.18 23.19
C GLY A 276 -41.91 52.51 22.84
N ILE A 277 -40.60 52.65 23.10
CA ILE A 277 -39.84 53.88 22.85
C ILE A 277 -39.44 53.95 21.37
N GLN A 278 -39.71 55.08 20.72
CA GLN A 278 -39.12 55.38 19.42
C GLN A 278 -37.60 55.62 19.58
N VAL A 279 -36.79 54.77 18.95
CA VAL A 279 -35.32 54.83 19.00
C VAL A 279 -34.85 56.07 18.21
N THR A 280 -34.37 57.06 18.95
CA THR A 280 -33.86 58.35 18.47
C THR A 280 -32.92 58.92 19.54
N ASP A 281 -32.05 59.86 19.18
CA ASP A 281 -31.06 60.44 20.09
C ASP A 281 -31.66 61.37 21.16
N TYR A 282 -32.95 61.73 21.06
CA TYR A 282 -33.63 62.68 21.95
C TYR A 282 -34.31 62.02 23.15
N TYR A 283 -34.05 62.51 24.36
CA TYR A 283 -34.63 62.02 25.60
C TYR A 283 -35.89 62.81 25.98
N GLY A 284 -37.07 62.22 25.70
CA GLY A 284 -38.37 62.81 26.04
C GLY A 284 -39.02 62.18 27.28
N ASN A 285 -40.12 62.77 27.75
CA ASN A 285 -40.87 62.32 28.94
C ASN A 285 -41.23 60.82 28.92
N PHE A 286 -41.51 60.24 27.74
CA PHE A 286 -41.81 58.81 27.63
C PHE A 286 -40.56 57.93 27.88
N THR A 287 -39.37 58.39 27.48
CA THR A 287 -38.10 57.71 27.79
C THR A 287 -37.80 57.79 29.28
N ALA A 288 -38.02 58.97 29.89
CA ALA A 288 -37.93 59.13 31.35
C ALA A 288 -38.85 58.14 32.07
N GLN A 289 -40.12 58.00 31.65
CA GLN A 289 -41.06 57.04 32.23
C GLN A 289 -40.57 55.59 32.15
N ARG A 290 -39.93 55.17 31.04
CA ARG A 290 -39.39 53.80 30.93
C ARG A 290 -38.15 53.60 31.81
N VAL A 291 -37.35 54.64 32.00
CA VAL A 291 -36.24 54.63 32.97
C VAL A 291 -36.75 54.61 34.41
N GLU A 292 -37.83 55.33 34.73
CA GLU A 292 -38.53 55.22 36.02
C GLU A 292 -39.04 53.80 36.29
N GLU A 293 -39.66 53.16 35.29
CA GLU A 293 -40.12 51.77 35.38
C GLU A 293 -38.96 50.78 35.58
N PHE A 294 -37.83 50.97 34.89
CA PHE A 294 -36.63 50.15 35.08
C PHE A 294 -35.96 50.37 36.45
N GLN A 295 -35.77 51.64 36.86
CA GLN A 295 -35.25 52.01 38.19
C GLN A 295 -36.10 51.43 39.32
N SER A 296 -37.43 51.45 39.15
CA SER A 296 -38.39 50.83 40.08
C SER A 296 -38.27 49.30 40.12
N PHE A 297 -38.11 48.64 38.96
CA PHE A 297 -37.95 47.19 38.87
C PHE A 297 -36.67 46.69 39.58
N ILE A 298 -35.53 47.37 39.40
CA ILE A 298 -34.26 47.04 40.07
C ILE A 298 -34.18 47.55 41.53
N GLY A 299 -35.22 48.22 42.03
CA GLY A 299 -35.32 48.64 43.43
C GLY A 299 -34.57 49.93 43.81
N ILE A 300 -34.13 50.75 42.85
CA ILE A 300 -33.50 52.05 43.11
C ILE A 300 -34.50 53.21 42.99
N LYS A 301 -34.07 54.43 43.32
CA LYS A 301 -34.91 55.63 43.28
C LYS A 301 -35.28 56.00 41.84
N SER A 302 -36.48 55.59 41.43
CA SER A 302 -37.19 56.13 40.26
C SER A 302 -37.13 57.67 40.23
N ASN A 303 -36.41 58.23 39.27
CA ASN A 303 -36.31 59.67 38.98
C ASN A 303 -36.29 60.00 37.47
N GLY A 304 -36.22 59.00 36.59
CA GLY A 304 -36.29 59.18 35.14
C GLY A 304 -35.01 59.73 34.50
N ILE A 305 -33.90 59.79 35.24
CA ILE A 305 -32.56 60.17 34.76
C ILE A 305 -31.72 58.90 34.61
N ALA A 306 -31.30 58.57 33.38
CA ALA A 306 -30.39 57.43 33.16
C ALA A 306 -28.93 57.85 33.37
N ASP A 307 -28.60 58.20 34.62
CA ASP A 307 -27.22 58.44 35.05
C ASP A 307 -26.31 57.21 34.85
N SER A 308 -24.99 57.38 35.04
CA SER A 308 -24.00 56.32 34.86
C SER A 308 -24.32 55.03 35.63
N TYR A 309 -24.87 55.14 36.84
CA TYR A 309 -25.19 54.01 37.70
C TYR A 309 -26.46 53.29 37.21
N THR A 310 -27.47 54.05 36.78
CA THR A 310 -28.68 53.52 36.14
C THR A 310 -28.33 52.81 34.81
N ARG A 311 -27.38 53.34 34.03
CA ARG A 311 -26.90 52.71 32.79
C ARG A 311 -26.03 51.48 33.03
N GLU A 312 -25.16 51.50 34.04
CA GLU A 312 -24.37 50.34 34.48
C GLU A 312 -25.29 49.19 34.91
N LEU A 313 -26.29 49.47 35.75
CA LEU A 313 -27.28 48.47 36.16
C LEU A 313 -28.14 47.97 34.99
N LEU A 314 -28.47 48.82 34.00
CA LEU A 314 -29.15 48.39 32.78
C LEU A 314 -28.25 47.48 31.93
N GLN A 315 -26.99 47.84 31.73
CA GLN A 315 -26.02 47.04 30.97
C GLN A 315 -25.82 45.66 31.62
N ASN A 316 -25.71 45.60 32.95
CA ASN A 316 -25.66 44.35 33.70
C ASN A 316 -26.97 43.55 33.55
N PHE A 317 -28.14 44.19 33.64
CA PHE A 317 -29.43 43.51 33.47
C PHE A 317 -29.69 43.03 32.03
N VAL A 318 -29.17 43.72 31.01
CA VAL A 318 -29.21 43.28 29.60
C VAL A 318 -28.35 42.02 29.40
N ALA A 319 -27.20 41.94 30.07
CA ALA A 319 -26.28 40.80 30.00
C ALA A 319 -26.77 39.58 30.80
N GLU A 320 -27.24 39.79 32.03
CA GLU A 320 -27.76 38.72 32.91
C GLU A 320 -29.17 38.29 32.55
N GLY A 321 -30.09 39.25 32.36
CA GLY A 321 -31.48 39.01 32.04
C GLY A 321 -32.36 38.57 33.21
N TYR A 322 -33.61 38.19 32.89
CA TYR A 322 -34.57 37.75 33.90
C TYR A 322 -34.14 36.41 34.53
N GLY A 323 -33.99 36.40 35.86
CA GLY A 323 -33.54 35.27 36.67
C GLY A 323 -34.59 34.77 37.67
N VAL A 324 -34.24 33.77 38.48
CA VAL A 324 -35.17 33.18 39.46
C VAL A 324 -35.43 34.14 40.62
N GLY A 325 -36.67 34.58 40.75
CA GLY A 325 -37.09 35.60 41.72
C GLY A 325 -37.92 36.72 41.09
N ASP A 326 -37.62 37.05 39.84
CA ASP A 326 -38.10 38.27 39.17
C ASP A 326 -39.60 38.27 38.92
N ARG A 327 -40.18 39.47 38.86
CA ARG A 327 -41.58 39.71 38.47
C ARG A 327 -41.68 40.83 37.46
N HIS A 328 -42.04 40.48 36.22
CA HIS A 328 -42.26 41.49 35.18
C HIS A 328 -43.22 41.01 34.09
N ASN A 329 -43.80 41.95 33.34
CA ASN A 329 -44.76 41.63 32.28
C ASN A 329 -44.09 40.87 31.12
N THR A 330 -42.82 41.17 30.81
CA THR A 330 -42.00 40.46 29.80
C THR A 330 -41.95 38.96 30.05
N ILE A 331 -41.89 38.53 31.32
CA ILE A 331 -41.84 37.10 31.69
C ILE A 331 -43.14 36.39 31.28
N SER A 332 -44.31 37.05 31.39
CA SER A 332 -45.58 36.52 30.86
C SER A 332 -45.67 36.51 29.34
N VAL A 333 -44.92 37.38 28.63
CA VAL A 333 -44.80 37.36 27.16
C VAL A 333 -43.89 36.19 26.75
N MET A 334 -42.68 36.13 27.29
CA MET A 334 -41.67 35.10 27.07
C MET A 334 -42.23 33.69 27.30
N LYS A 335 -42.93 33.44 28.41
CA LYS A 335 -43.54 32.13 28.69
C LYS A 335 -44.58 31.69 27.66
N ARG A 336 -45.35 32.62 27.08
CA ARG A 336 -46.31 32.31 26.00
C ARG A 336 -45.57 31.90 24.72
N LYS A 337 -44.50 32.63 24.36
CA LYS A 337 -43.64 32.31 23.22
C LYS A 337 -42.95 30.94 23.41
N LEU A 338 -42.36 30.68 24.58
CA LEU A 338 -41.76 29.39 24.94
C LEU A 338 -42.73 28.21 24.80
N ASN A 339 -43.93 28.30 25.39
CA ASN A 339 -44.95 27.25 25.25
C ASN A 339 -45.33 27.04 23.76
N ALA A 340 -45.58 28.11 23.00
CA ALA A 340 -45.92 28.02 21.58
C ALA A 340 -44.81 27.37 20.71
N LEU A 341 -43.54 27.58 21.07
CA LEU A 341 -42.38 26.96 20.44
C LEU A 341 -42.04 25.56 20.98
N GLY A 342 -42.95 24.92 21.73
CA GLY A 342 -42.77 23.55 22.20
C GLY A 342 -41.92 23.38 23.47
N PHE A 343 -41.61 24.47 24.18
CA PHE A 343 -40.98 24.46 25.51
C PHE A 343 -42.07 24.46 26.59
N ASN A 344 -42.94 23.46 26.47
CA ASN A 344 -44.27 23.40 27.07
C ASN A 344 -44.33 23.24 28.60
N GLY A 345 -45.54 23.48 29.13
CA GLY A 345 -45.92 23.24 30.51
C GLY A 345 -45.63 24.38 31.46
N ILE A 346 -45.24 25.57 30.97
CA ILE A 346 -44.97 26.72 31.84
C ILE A 346 -46.29 27.43 32.18
N LYS A 347 -46.62 27.55 33.47
CA LYS A 347 -47.74 28.39 33.93
C LYS A 347 -47.42 29.86 33.62
N VAL A 348 -48.25 30.49 32.79
CA VAL A 348 -48.07 31.89 32.35
C VAL A 348 -48.39 32.82 33.52
N THR A 349 -47.33 33.38 34.10
CA THR A 349 -47.36 34.36 35.20
C THR A 349 -46.18 35.33 35.05
N ASP A 350 -46.27 36.49 35.69
CA ASP A 350 -45.21 37.50 35.83
C ASP A 350 -43.95 36.97 36.53
N TYR A 351 -44.09 36.01 37.44
CA TYR A 351 -43.03 35.48 38.29
C TYR A 351 -42.12 34.47 37.61
N TYR A 352 -40.80 34.68 37.62
CA TYR A 352 -39.80 33.76 37.10
C TYR A 352 -39.36 32.75 38.18
N GLY A 353 -39.82 31.51 38.06
CA GLY A 353 -39.49 30.41 38.99
C GLY A 353 -38.49 29.39 38.41
N SER A 354 -38.05 28.45 39.23
CA SER A 354 -37.09 27.37 38.85
C SER A 354 -37.50 26.56 37.61
N TYR A 355 -38.79 26.26 37.44
CA TYR A 355 -39.29 25.59 36.22
C TYR A 355 -39.24 26.50 34.98
N THR A 356 -39.31 27.83 35.16
CA THR A 356 -39.09 28.79 34.05
C THR A 356 -37.63 28.80 33.65
N LYS A 357 -36.70 28.84 34.63
CA LYS A 357 -35.25 28.64 34.41
C LYS A 357 -34.99 27.37 33.59
N LYS A 358 -35.50 26.21 34.03
CA LYS A 358 -35.30 24.94 33.31
C LYS A 358 -35.76 25.00 31.84
N ARG A 359 -36.88 25.65 31.54
CA ARG A 359 -37.38 25.78 30.15
C ARG A 359 -36.63 26.82 29.31
N VAL A 360 -36.01 27.82 29.95
CA VAL A 360 -35.06 28.72 29.28
C VAL A 360 -33.73 28.01 29.02
N GLU A 361 -33.21 27.20 29.95
CA GLU A 361 -32.05 26.32 29.70
C GLU A 361 -32.31 25.34 28.54
N ASP A 362 -33.51 24.76 28.46
CA ASP A 362 -33.90 23.86 27.37
C ASP A 362 -33.94 24.59 26.01
N PHE A 363 -34.41 25.84 26.01
CA PHE A 363 -34.47 26.71 24.82
C PHE A 363 -33.07 27.13 24.36
N GLN A 364 -32.25 27.60 25.30
CA GLN A 364 -30.87 28.01 25.05
C GLN A 364 -30.05 26.85 24.45
N ALA A 365 -30.13 25.65 25.02
CA ALA A 365 -29.43 24.47 24.49
C ALA A 365 -29.93 24.02 23.11
N TYR A 366 -31.22 24.19 22.79
CA TYR A 366 -31.76 23.84 21.47
C TYR A 366 -31.32 24.81 20.37
N TYR A 367 -31.15 26.10 20.69
CA TYR A 367 -30.69 27.13 19.75
C TYR A 367 -29.18 27.42 19.79
N GLY A 368 -28.41 26.75 20.67
CA GLY A 368 -26.96 26.94 20.77
C GLY A 368 -26.52 28.19 21.54
N LEU A 369 -27.39 28.76 22.36
CA LEU A 369 -27.09 29.90 23.25
C LEU A 369 -26.40 29.42 24.54
N ASN A 370 -25.78 30.36 25.27
CA ASN A 370 -25.25 30.10 26.60
C ASN A 370 -26.35 29.62 27.54
N GLN A 371 -26.20 28.42 28.12
CA GLN A 371 -27.20 27.79 28.98
C GLN A 371 -27.20 28.32 30.42
N THR A 372 -27.39 29.63 30.59
CA THR A 372 -27.45 30.29 31.91
C THR A 372 -28.73 29.97 32.68
N GLY A 373 -29.82 29.71 31.93
CA GLY A 373 -31.17 29.64 32.48
C GLY A 373 -31.70 30.99 32.98
N GLN A 374 -31.13 32.09 32.47
CA GLN A 374 -31.64 33.46 32.61
C GLN A 374 -32.08 33.96 31.23
N ALA A 375 -33.15 34.76 31.16
CA ALA A 375 -33.62 35.31 29.88
C ALA A 375 -32.99 36.69 29.63
N ASN A 376 -31.74 36.67 29.17
CA ASN A 376 -30.97 37.83 28.71
C ASN A 376 -31.38 38.30 27.32
N GLN A 377 -30.71 39.36 26.84
CA GLN A 377 -30.92 39.93 25.51
C GLN A 377 -30.98 38.88 24.39
N ASP A 378 -29.90 38.09 24.22
CA ASP A 378 -29.80 37.09 23.14
C ASP A 378 -30.93 36.06 23.22
N THR A 379 -31.32 35.68 24.43
CA THR A 379 -32.39 34.72 24.69
C THR A 379 -33.76 35.27 24.31
N LEU A 380 -34.02 36.56 24.58
CA LEU A 380 -35.27 37.23 24.21
C LEU A 380 -35.33 37.51 22.70
N ASP A 381 -34.25 37.98 22.09
CA ASP A 381 -34.18 38.24 20.65
C ASP A 381 -34.34 36.95 19.83
N GLN A 382 -33.65 35.86 20.20
CA GLN A 382 -33.80 34.56 19.55
C GLN A 382 -35.24 34.01 19.70
N LEU A 383 -35.87 34.23 20.86
CA LEU A 383 -37.25 33.81 21.11
C LEU A 383 -38.24 34.56 20.22
N ASP A 384 -38.02 35.85 20.01
CA ASP A 384 -38.84 36.70 19.16
C ASP A 384 -38.59 36.47 17.67
N GLN A 385 -37.33 36.28 17.25
CA GLN A 385 -36.97 35.91 15.88
C GLN A 385 -37.65 34.61 15.43
N VAL A 386 -37.68 33.60 16.30
CA VAL A 386 -38.35 32.33 16.01
C VAL A 386 -39.88 32.50 16.03
N TYR A 387 -40.43 33.13 17.08
CA TYR A 387 -41.88 33.29 17.24
C TYR A 387 -42.53 34.17 16.15
N TYR A 388 -41.85 35.21 15.67
CA TYR A 388 -42.31 36.09 14.61
C TYR A 388 -41.74 35.77 13.22
N SER A 389 -41.14 34.58 13.03
CA SER A 389 -40.62 34.13 11.73
C SER A 389 -41.66 34.30 10.61
N PRO A 390 -41.29 34.80 9.41
CA PRO A 390 -42.21 34.88 8.28
C PRO A 390 -42.64 33.49 7.77
N LEU A 391 -41.95 32.42 8.17
CA LEU A 391 -42.13 31.05 7.67
C LEU A 391 -43.05 30.23 8.58
N GLN A 392 -44.25 30.77 8.84
CA GLN A 392 -45.30 30.16 9.68
C GLN A 392 -46.71 30.37 9.11
N VAL A 393 -47.70 29.70 9.70
CA VAL A 393 -49.10 29.73 9.26
C VAL A 393 -49.67 31.15 9.18
N GLY A 394 -50.39 31.43 8.08
CA GLY A 394 -51.00 32.72 7.77
C GLY A 394 -50.14 33.65 6.90
N ASN A 395 -48.83 33.45 6.85
CA ASN A 395 -47.90 34.35 6.16
C ASN A 395 -47.73 34.04 4.66
N ARG A 396 -47.12 34.98 3.93
CA ARG A 396 -46.75 34.88 2.50
C ARG A 396 -45.32 35.37 2.28
N SER A 397 -44.48 34.56 1.63
CA SER A 397 -43.19 35.01 1.08
C SER A 397 -42.76 34.14 -0.11
N GLY A 398 -41.72 34.57 -0.84
CA GLY A 398 -41.13 33.74 -1.90
C GLY A 398 -40.50 32.45 -1.36
N GLU A 399 -39.87 32.53 -0.19
CA GLU A 399 -39.16 31.43 0.48
C GLU A 399 -40.10 30.29 0.88
N VAL A 400 -41.36 30.62 1.23
CA VAL A 400 -42.41 29.61 1.46
C VAL A 400 -42.54 28.68 0.26
N SER A 401 -42.41 29.19 -0.97
CA SER A 401 -42.49 28.37 -2.18
C SER A 401 -41.28 27.42 -2.32
N ASP A 402 -40.08 27.84 -1.91
CA ASP A 402 -38.88 27.00 -1.89
C ASP A 402 -38.93 25.93 -0.81
N ILE A 403 -39.36 26.29 0.40
CA ILE A 403 -39.54 25.36 1.51
C ILE A 403 -40.54 24.26 1.14
N LYS A 404 -41.63 24.60 0.45
CA LYS A 404 -42.59 23.61 -0.08
C LYS A 404 -42.00 22.72 -1.17
N ARG A 405 -41.19 23.27 -2.09
CA ARG A 405 -40.44 22.46 -3.08
C ARG A 405 -39.52 21.46 -2.38
N LYS A 406 -38.75 21.94 -1.39
CA LYS A 406 -37.83 21.12 -0.58
C LYS A 406 -38.56 20.03 0.20
N LEU A 407 -39.61 20.37 0.97
CA LEU A 407 -40.41 19.43 1.76
C LEU A 407 -40.99 18.29 0.90
N ASN A 408 -41.58 18.61 -0.25
CA ASN A 408 -42.03 17.59 -1.21
C ASN A 408 -40.86 16.68 -1.65
N ARG A 409 -39.73 17.27 -2.09
CA ARG A 409 -38.54 16.51 -2.53
C ARG A 409 -37.97 15.60 -1.45
N VAL A 410 -37.92 16.05 -0.18
CA VAL A 410 -37.42 15.24 0.95
C VAL A 410 -38.47 14.27 1.54
N GLY A 411 -39.56 13.99 0.80
CA GLY A 411 -40.51 12.92 1.11
C GLY A 411 -41.82 13.38 1.78
N PHE A 412 -41.89 14.63 2.26
CA PHE A 412 -43.06 15.21 2.93
C PHE A 412 -44.05 15.76 1.90
N ASN A 413 -44.49 14.85 1.03
CA ASN A 413 -45.23 15.10 -0.20
C ASN A 413 -46.67 15.61 0.00
N GLY A 414 -47.21 16.15 -1.09
CA GLY A 414 -48.62 16.57 -1.23
C GLY A 414 -48.84 18.06 -1.02
N ILE A 415 -47.79 18.87 -0.82
CA ILE A 415 -47.95 20.31 -0.57
C ILE A 415 -48.08 21.07 -1.89
N LEU A 416 -49.17 21.82 -2.06
CA LEU A 416 -49.33 22.73 -3.18
C LEU A 416 -48.34 23.90 -3.06
N VAL A 417 -47.44 24.02 -4.05
CA VAL A 417 -46.39 25.04 -4.08
C VAL A 417 -47.00 26.40 -4.42
N THR A 418 -47.16 27.22 -3.38
CA THR A 418 -47.60 28.63 -3.43
C THR A 418 -46.83 29.45 -2.40
N ASP A 419 -46.87 30.76 -2.53
CA ASP A 419 -46.35 31.74 -1.55
C ASP A 419 -46.99 31.66 -0.15
N TYR A 420 -48.24 31.17 -0.06
CA TYR A 420 -49.01 31.15 1.18
C TYR A 420 -48.74 29.94 2.07
N PHE A 421 -48.31 30.18 3.31
CA PHE A 421 -48.11 29.14 4.32
C PHE A 421 -49.44 28.90 5.06
N GLY A 422 -50.16 27.85 4.68
CA GLY A 422 -51.41 27.44 5.34
C GLY A 422 -51.26 26.18 6.18
N ASP A 423 -52.33 25.79 6.88
CA ASP A 423 -52.41 24.74 7.90
C ASP A 423 -51.86 23.38 7.42
N PHE A 424 -52.03 23.03 6.13
CA PHE A 424 -51.47 21.81 5.55
C PHE A 424 -49.94 21.87 5.40
N THR A 425 -49.39 23.07 5.14
CA THR A 425 -47.94 23.31 5.11
C THR A 425 -47.38 23.24 6.53
N GLU A 426 -48.06 23.86 7.49
CA GLU A 426 -47.73 23.76 8.93
C GLU A 426 -47.73 22.29 9.39
N LYS A 427 -48.77 21.52 9.05
CA LYS A 427 -48.83 20.09 9.34
C LYS A 427 -47.63 19.34 8.73
N LYS A 428 -47.23 19.64 7.50
CA LYS A 428 -46.09 18.98 6.85
C LYS A 428 -44.73 19.40 7.43
N VAL A 429 -44.62 20.61 7.97
CA VAL A 429 -43.46 21.03 8.79
C VAL A 429 -43.46 20.32 10.14
N LYS A 430 -44.62 20.13 10.77
CA LYS A 430 -44.80 19.33 12.00
C LYS A 430 -44.47 17.84 11.78
N ASP A 431 -44.90 17.25 10.66
CA ASP A 431 -44.52 15.90 10.23
C ASP A 431 -42.98 15.80 10.09
N PHE A 432 -42.34 16.76 9.42
CA PHE A 432 -40.89 16.82 9.21
C PHE A 432 -40.11 16.99 10.54
N GLN A 433 -40.52 17.95 11.38
CA GLN A 433 -39.92 18.21 12.68
C GLN A 433 -39.99 16.96 13.57
N SER A 434 -41.17 16.33 13.65
CA SER A 434 -41.38 15.08 14.40
C SER A 434 -40.49 13.95 13.88
N TYR A 435 -40.40 13.78 12.54
CA TYR A 435 -39.57 12.74 11.94
C TYR A 435 -38.08 12.92 12.23
N TYR A 436 -37.56 14.14 12.26
CA TYR A 436 -36.13 14.41 12.57
C TYR A 436 -35.83 14.67 14.06
N GLY A 437 -36.84 14.63 14.95
CA GLY A 437 -36.65 14.86 16.39
C GLY A 437 -36.49 16.34 16.79
N LEU A 438 -36.91 17.25 15.92
CA LEU A 438 -36.92 18.69 16.15
C LEU A 438 -38.14 19.11 16.99
N LYS A 439 -38.15 20.36 17.46
CA LYS A 439 -39.30 20.91 18.18
C LYS A 439 -40.51 21.03 17.25
N ASN A 440 -41.63 20.41 17.63
CA ASN A 440 -42.81 20.22 16.79
C ASN A 440 -43.78 21.43 16.81
N HIS A 441 -43.29 22.63 16.50
CA HIS A 441 -44.09 23.87 16.53
C HIS A 441 -44.69 24.28 15.18
N GLY A 442 -44.22 23.74 14.05
CA GLY A 442 -44.77 24.01 12.71
C GLY A 442 -44.28 25.29 12.03
N ILE A 443 -43.56 26.15 12.76
CA ILE A 443 -42.75 27.25 12.21
C ILE A 443 -41.46 26.69 11.63
N VAL A 444 -41.06 27.13 10.43
CA VAL A 444 -39.73 26.85 9.88
C VAL A 444 -38.76 27.90 10.41
N ASP A 445 -38.07 27.54 11.48
CA ASP A 445 -36.99 28.30 12.11
C ASP A 445 -35.63 27.96 11.47
N SER A 446 -34.54 28.57 11.97
CA SER A 446 -33.18 28.30 11.49
C SER A 446 -32.79 26.84 11.62
N VAL A 447 -33.14 26.16 12.73
CA VAL A 447 -32.85 24.74 12.96
C VAL A 447 -33.58 23.85 11.96
N THR A 448 -34.89 24.08 11.77
CA THR A 448 -35.72 23.35 10.80
C THR A 448 -35.27 23.58 9.37
N LEU A 449 -34.95 24.83 9.00
CA LEU A 449 -34.46 25.18 7.67
C LEU A 449 -33.08 24.55 7.40
N ASN A 450 -32.18 24.54 8.38
CA ASN A 450 -30.87 23.90 8.26
C ASN A 450 -31.00 22.38 8.06
N LYS A 451 -31.83 21.68 8.85
CA LYS A 451 -32.05 20.24 8.63
C LYS A 451 -32.77 19.94 7.31
N LEU A 452 -33.69 20.80 6.88
CA LEU A 452 -34.35 20.68 5.57
C LEU A 452 -33.35 20.86 4.42
N ASN A 453 -32.43 21.81 4.54
CA ASN A 453 -31.35 22.02 3.57
C ASN A 453 -30.33 20.88 3.57
N GLU A 454 -29.94 20.35 4.74
CA GLU A 454 -29.04 19.19 4.88
C GLU A 454 -29.58 17.97 4.13
N VAL A 455 -30.86 17.61 4.36
CA VAL A 455 -31.49 16.47 3.71
C VAL A 455 -31.73 16.72 2.21
N TYR A 456 -32.12 17.94 1.83
CA TYR A 456 -32.34 18.30 0.42
C TYR A 456 -31.05 18.36 -0.40
N ASN A 457 -29.92 18.73 0.22
CA ASN A 457 -28.60 18.82 -0.40
C ASN A 457 -27.71 17.57 -0.16
N SER A 458 -28.29 16.42 0.23
CA SER A 458 -27.50 15.19 0.39
C SER A 458 -26.80 14.84 -0.94
N PRO A 459 -25.50 14.42 -0.91
CA PRO A 459 -24.78 13.99 -2.09
C PRO A 459 -25.28 12.64 -2.65
N TYR A 460 -26.14 11.94 -1.91
CA TYR A 460 -26.67 10.63 -2.28
C TYR A 460 -28.09 10.77 -2.86
N GLN A 461 -28.22 11.48 -3.97
CA GLN A 461 -29.50 11.66 -4.67
C GLN A 461 -29.37 11.71 -6.20
N LEU A 462 -30.50 11.52 -6.88
CA LEU A 462 -30.62 11.50 -8.35
C LEU A 462 -29.86 12.66 -9.03
N GLY A 463 -28.87 12.29 -9.85
CA GLY A 463 -28.05 13.22 -10.64
C GLY A 463 -26.64 13.45 -10.09
N GLU A 464 -26.42 13.19 -8.80
CA GLU A 464 -25.13 13.44 -8.14
C GLU A 464 -24.14 12.26 -8.30
N ALA A 465 -22.87 12.52 -8.01
CA ALA A 465 -21.82 11.50 -7.92
C ALA A 465 -20.96 11.67 -6.65
N HIS A 466 -20.66 10.57 -5.96
CA HIS A 466 -19.93 10.57 -4.68
C HIS A 466 -19.20 9.23 -4.42
N GLU A 467 -17.96 9.29 -3.93
CA GLU A 467 -17.09 8.12 -3.68
C GLU A 467 -17.77 7.01 -2.85
N ASN A 468 -18.31 7.34 -1.68
CA ASN A 468 -18.98 6.36 -0.81
C ASN A 468 -20.31 5.80 -1.35
N LEU A 469 -20.85 6.32 -2.47
CA LEU A 469 -22.11 5.81 -3.02
C LEU A 469 -21.99 4.35 -3.48
N SER A 470 -20.81 3.94 -3.94
CA SER A 470 -20.55 2.56 -4.35
C SER A 470 -20.73 1.57 -3.18
N GLU A 471 -20.39 1.95 -1.94
CA GLU A 471 -20.62 1.12 -0.74
C GLU A 471 -22.10 1.04 -0.35
N LEU A 472 -22.82 2.17 -0.40
CA LEU A 472 -24.26 2.23 -0.11
C LEU A 472 -25.08 1.42 -1.12
N LYS A 473 -24.75 1.50 -2.40
CA LYS A 473 -25.34 0.67 -3.46
C LYS A 473 -25.06 -0.81 -3.25
N THR A 474 -23.82 -1.17 -2.94
CA THR A 474 -23.41 -2.56 -2.66
C THR A 474 -24.17 -3.11 -1.46
N SER A 475 -24.35 -2.30 -0.41
CA SER A 475 -25.15 -2.65 0.77
C SER A 475 -26.63 -2.84 0.42
N LEU A 476 -27.23 -1.97 -0.40
CA LEU A 476 -28.61 -2.14 -0.88
C LEU A 476 -28.79 -3.39 -1.74
N ASN A 477 -27.81 -3.74 -2.58
CA ASN A 477 -27.79 -4.98 -3.35
C ASN A 477 -27.74 -6.20 -2.43
N ARG A 478 -26.76 -6.27 -1.52
CA ARG A 478 -26.61 -7.34 -0.50
C ARG A 478 -27.85 -7.46 0.41
N LEU A 479 -28.55 -6.36 0.68
CA LEU A 479 -29.84 -6.35 1.39
C LEU A 479 -31.04 -6.78 0.52
N GLY A 480 -30.82 -7.15 -0.74
CA GLY A 480 -31.84 -7.65 -1.68
C GLY A 480 -32.80 -6.59 -2.22
N TYR A 481 -32.35 -5.34 -2.41
CA TYR A 481 -33.16 -4.28 -3.01
C TYR A 481 -33.01 -4.16 -4.53
N GLY A 482 -32.07 -4.91 -5.14
CA GLY A 482 -32.02 -5.16 -6.58
C GLY A 482 -30.60 -5.34 -7.09
N THR A 483 -30.46 -5.29 -8.42
CA THR A 483 -29.19 -5.25 -9.13
C THR A 483 -28.81 -3.80 -9.48
N ILE A 484 -28.60 -2.96 -8.45
CA ILE A 484 -28.17 -1.57 -8.69
C ILE A 484 -26.74 -1.59 -9.23
N LEU A 485 -26.51 -0.91 -10.37
CA LEU A 485 -25.17 -0.75 -10.91
C LEU A 485 -24.29 -0.01 -9.90
N VAL A 486 -23.33 -0.74 -9.30
CA VAL A 486 -22.33 -0.20 -8.38
C VAL A 486 -21.42 0.73 -9.18
N SER A 487 -21.44 2.00 -8.79
CA SER A 487 -20.69 3.11 -9.38
C SER A 487 -20.95 4.36 -8.56
N ASP A 488 -20.11 5.37 -8.70
CA ASP A 488 -20.23 6.57 -7.87
C ASP A 488 -21.39 7.48 -8.28
N TYR A 489 -22.06 7.23 -9.42
CA TYR A 489 -23.16 8.05 -9.96
C TYR A 489 -24.57 7.55 -9.59
N PHE A 490 -25.43 8.46 -9.11
CA PHE A 490 -26.78 8.17 -8.65
C PHE A 490 -27.84 8.31 -9.76
N GLY A 491 -28.02 7.27 -10.58
CA GLY A 491 -29.09 7.23 -11.60
C GLY A 491 -30.49 6.89 -11.08
N GLU A 492 -31.52 7.05 -11.93
CA GLU A 492 -32.94 6.83 -11.59
C GLU A 492 -33.26 5.46 -10.98
N PHE A 493 -32.57 4.39 -11.42
CA PHE A 493 -32.80 3.05 -10.89
C PHE A 493 -32.42 2.98 -9.40
N THR A 494 -31.31 3.62 -9.01
CA THR A 494 -30.89 3.78 -7.62
C THR A 494 -31.97 4.49 -6.82
N GLU A 495 -32.51 5.61 -7.33
CA GLU A 495 -33.57 6.36 -6.65
C GLU A 495 -34.83 5.51 -6.44
N LYS A 496 -35.24 4.75 -7.46
CA LYS A 496 -36.39 3.83 -7.39
C LYS A 496 -36.16 2.72 -6.35
N ARG A 497 -34.93 2.22 -6.18
CA ARG A 497 -34.61 1.22 -5.14
C ARG A 497 -34.51 1.82 -3.75
N VAL A 498 -33.97 3.04 -3.60
CA VAL A 498 -33.94 3.77 -2.32
C VAL A 498 -35.36 4.11 -1.85
N LYS A 499 -36.28 4.50 -2.74
CA LYS A 499 -37.71 4.71 -2.40
C LYS A 499 -38.38 3.44 -1.85
N VAL A 500 -38.09 2.27 -2.44
CA VAL A 500 -38.59 0.97 -1.94
C VAL A 500 -37.96 0.62 -0.59
N PHE A 501 -36.64 0.80 -0.43
CA PHE A 501 -35.95 0.61 0.86
C PHE A 501 -36.56 1.49 1.97
N GLN A 502 -36.83 2.76 1.66
CA GLN A 502 -37.42 3.70 2.61
C GLN A 502 -38.84 3.27 3.00
N ALA A 503 -39.66 2.85 2.04
CA ALA A 503 -41.00 2.34 2.31
C ALA A 503 -40.99 1.05 3.16
N ASP A 504 -40.17 0.05 2.79
CA ASP A 504 -40.03 -1.23 3.52
C ASP A 504 -39.59 -1.02 5.00
N HIS A 505 -38.92 0.09 5.30
CA HIS A 505 -38.38 0.42 6.63
C HIS A 505 -39.06 1.62 7.33
N ASN A 506 -40.23 2.07 6.88
CA ASN A 506 -41.01 3.18 7.45
C ASN A 506 -40.26 4.53 7.52
N LEU A 507 -39.33 4.75 6.58
CA LEU A 507 -38.64 6.02 6.36
C LEU A 507 -39.41 6.89 5.36
N ALA A 508 -39.10 8.19 5.30
CA ALA A 508 -39.65 9.09 4.29
C ALA A 508 -39.19 8.68 2.87
N PRO A 509 -40.09 8.31 1.93
CA PRO A 509 -39.70 7.75 0.63
C PRO A 509 -39.32 8.84 -0.38
N SER A 510 -38.26 9.58 -0.07
CA SER A 510 -37.72 10.68 -0.89
C SER A 510 -36.95 10.17 -2.12
N GLY A 511 -36.29 9.01 -2.00
CA GLY A 511 -35.26 8.54 -2.94
C GLY A 511 -33.88 9.14 -2.72
N ILE A 512 -33.74 10.02 -1.75
CA ILE A 512 -32.49 10.59 -1.26
C ILE A 512 -32.00 9.71 -0.11
N ILE A 513 -30.76 9.25 -0.10
CA ILE A 513 -30.19 8.65 1.11
C ILE A 513 -29.79 9.79 2.05
N ASP A 514 -30.58 9.97 3.10
CA ASP A 514 -30.28 10.85 4.23
C ASP A 514 -29.56 10.09 5.36
N GLN A 515 -29.14 10.81 6.40
CA GLN A 515 -28.52 10.24 7.60
C GLN A 515 -29.34 9.09 8.22
N LYS A 516 -30.68 9.16 8.23
CA LYS A 516 -31.53 8.08 8.73
C LYS A 516 -31.51 6.87 7.80
N THR A 517 -31.68 7.08 6.50
CA THR A 517 -31.62 6.01 5.49
C THR A 517 -30.27 5.28 5.53
N GLU A 518 -29.16 6.00 5.55
CA GLU A 518 -27.80 5.47 5.69
C GLU A 518 -27.62 4.68 6.99
N SER A 519 -28.06 5.25 8.13
CA SER A 519 -28.01 4.56 9.43
C SER A 519 -28.83 3.27 9.43
N THR A 520 -29.97 3.23 8.74
CA THR A 520 -30.81 2.03 8.61
C THR A 520 -30.13 0.96 7.73
N ILE A 521 -29.54 1.35 6.59
CA ILE A 521 -28.76 0.43 5.73
C ILE A 521 -27.62 -0.21 6.56
N ASN A 522 -26.84 0.63 7.25
CA ASN A 522 -25.67 0.19 8.01
C ASN A 522 -26.03 -0.66 9.23
N ASN A 523 -27.17 -0.38 9.89
CA ASN A 523 -27.69 -1.23 10.96
C ASN A 523 -28.11 -2.61 10.44
N LEU A 524 -28.87 -2.66 9.34
CA LEU A 524 -29.32 -3.92 8.74
C LEU A 524 -28.13 -4.80 8.29
N MET A 525 -27.14 -4.21 7.61
CA MET A 525 -25.90 -4.91 7.21
C MET A 525 -25.17 -5.58 8.39
N ASN A 526 -25.26 -5.03 9.60
CA ASN A 526 -24.66 -5.60 10.81
C ASN A 526 -25.60 -6.54 11.61
N THR A 527 -26.90 -6.57 11.31
CA THR A 527 -27.89 -7.27 12.16
C THR A 527 -28.70 -8.37 11.48
N VAL A 528 -28.76 -8.44 10.15
CA VAL A 528 -29.58 -9.45 9.43
C VAL A 528 -28.83 -10.72 9.02
N PHE A 529 -27.50 -10.67 8.87
CA PHE A 529 -26.67 -11.80 8.42
C PHE A 529 -26.06 -12.60 9.58
N GLN A 530 -26.92 -13.06 10.48
CA GLN A 530 -26.56 -13.83 11.67
C GLN A 530 -27.67 -14.82 12.05
N GLU A 531 -27.34 -15.77 12.94
CA GLU A 531 -28.24 -16.86 13.31
C GLU A 531 -29.60 -16.39 13.87
N GLY A 532 -30.66 -17.13 13.51
CA GLY A 532 -32.04 -16.86 13.91
C GLY A 532 -32.75 -15.81 13.05
N LYS A 533 -32.04 -15.06 12.21
CA LYS A 533 -32.62 -13.98 11.39
C LYS A 533 -33.24 -14.50 10.09
N ARG A 534 -34.18 -13.72 9.54
CA ARG A 534 -34.80 -13.92 8.23
C ARG A 534 -34.67 -12.65 7.42
N HIS A 535 -34.05 -12.71 6.25
CA HIS A 535 -33.91 -11.56 5.35
C HIS A 535 -33.72 -11.99 3.89
N LYS A 536 -34.15 -11.16 2.94
CA LYS A 536 -34.10 -11.48 1.50
C LYS A 536 -32.66 -11.68 0.98
N GLY A 537 -31.72 -10.83 1.41
CA GLY A 537 -30.29 -10.96 1.10
C GLY A 537 -29.58 -12.23 1.62
N VAL A 538 -30.19 -12.99 2.52
CA VAL A 538 -29.61 -14.27 3.01
C VAL A 538 -29.60 -15.34 1.91
N VAL A 539 -30.40 -15.17 0.86
CA VAL A 539 -30.41 -16.04 -0.32
C VAL A 539 -29.10 -15.89 -1.11
N GLU A 540 -28.77 -14.68 -1.56
CA GLU A 540 -27.54 -14.37 -2.31
C GLU A 540 -26.27 -14.81 -1.55
N LEU A 541 -26.23 -14.58 -0.23
CA LEU A 541 -25.14 -15.03 0.63
C LEU A 541 -24.90 -16.55 0.52
N LYS A 542 -25.98 -17.33 0.45
CA LYS A 542 -25.92 -18.79 0.38
C LYS A 542 -25.57 -19.28 -1.02
N GLU A 543 -26.12 -18.66 -2.06
CA GLU A 543 -25.74 -18.92 -3.46
C GLU A 543 -24.22 -18.72 -3.65
N LYS A 544 -23.68 -17.60 -3.13
CA LYS A 544 -22.23 -17.31 -3.15
C LYS A 544 -21.42 -18.33 -2.33
N LEU A 545 -21.84 -18.66 -1.10
CA LEU A 545 -21.14 -19.69 -0.29
C LEU A 545 -21.20 -21.10 -0.93
N ASN A 546 -22.31 -21.45 -1.59
CA ASN A 546 -22.48 -22.70 -2.34
C ASN A 546 -21.55 -22.75 -3.57
N LYS A 547 -21.49 -21.67 -4.36
CA LYS A 547 -20.53 -21.51 -5.48
C LYS A 547 -19.08 -21.60 -4.99
N LEU A 548 -18.76 -21.01 -3.84
CA LEU A 548 -17.47 -21.14 -3.16
C LEU A 548 -17.28 -22.49 -2.45
N SER A 549 -18.16 -23.47 -2.65
CA SER A 549 -18.08 -24.84 -2.12
C SER A 549 -18.04 -24.94 -0.58
N PHE A 550 -18.47 -23.90 0.15
CA PHE A 550 -18.65 -23.93 1.60
C PHE A 550 -19.97 -24.61 1.99
N GLY A 551 -20.14 -25.86 1.55
CA GLY A 551 -21.30 -26.71 1.83
C GLY A 551 -22.38 -26.71 0.73
N LYS A 552 -23.53 -27.29 1.07
CA LYS A 552 -24.76 -27.28 0.25
C LYS A 552 -25.88 -26.67 1.09
N ILE A 553 -25.84 -25.36 1.24
CA ILE A 553 -26.76 -24.60 2.08
C ILE A 553 -28.08 -24.41 1.33
N LEU A 554 -29.21 -24.72 1.95
CA LEU A 554 -30.52 -24.47 1.35
C LEU A 554 -30.80 -22.95 1.32
N GLU A 555 -31.01 -22.41 0.12
CA GLU A 555 -31.11 -20.99 -0.27
C GLU A 555 -32.42 -20.31 0.19
N THR A 556 -32.82 -20.55 1.44
CA THR A 556 -33.94 -19.85 2.09
C THR A 556 -33.51 -18.50 2.68
N THR A 557 -34.46 -17.61 2.93
CA THR A 557 -34.23 -16.34 3.66
C THR A 557 -33.79 -16.52 5.12
N TYR A 558 -33.87 -17.74 5.69
CA TYR A 558 -33.54 -18.01 7.08
C TYR A 558 -32.06 -18.36 7.28
N PHE A 559 -31.39 -17.62 8.17
CA PHE A 559 -30.02 -17.87 8.57
C PHE A 559 -30.02 -18.77 9.81
N GLY A 560 -29.85 -20.08 9.61
CA GLY A 560 -29.82 -21.07 10.69
C GLY A 560 -28.40 -21.58 11.01
N SER A 561 -28.27 -22.37 12.08
CA SER A 561 -27.00 -22.93 12.59
C SER A 561 -26.07 -23.55 11.53
N TYR A 562 -26.61 -24.26 10.53
CA TYR A 562 -25.80 -24.79 9.42
C TYR A 562 -25.16 -23.66 8.59
N THR A 563 -25.89 -22.58 8.30
CA THR A 563 -25.34 -21.38 7.63
C THR A 563 -24.29 -20.71 8.50
N THR A 564 -24.55 -20.57 9.82
CA THR A 564 -23.56 -20.06 10.78
C THR A 564 -22.28 -20.87 10.77
N GLN A 565 -22.36 -22.20 10.67
CA GLN A 565 -21.18 -23.06 10.61
C GLN A 565 -20.42 -22.89 9.29
N GLN A 566 -21.10 -22.73 8.15
CA GLN A 566 -20.41 -22.48 6.88
C GLN A 566 -19.75 -21.10 6.83
N VAL A 567 -20.37 -20.07 7.42
CA VAL A 567 -19.75 -18.75 7.61
C VAL A 567 -18.53 -18.85 8.53
N LYS A 568 -18.60 -19.62 9.63
CA LYS A 568 -17.44 -19.89 10.51
C LYS A 568 -16.33 -20.64 9.76
N ASN A 569 -16.67 -21.59 8.89
CA ASN A 569 -15.72 -22.31 8.04
C ASN A 569 -15.02 -21.37 7.05
N PHE A 570 -15.79 -20.50 6.36
CA PHE A 570 -15.28 -19.47 5.46
C PHE A 570 -14.34 -18.50 6.19
N GLN A 571 -14.80 -17.91 7.30
CA GLN A 571 -14.02 -16.97 8.11
C GLN A 571 -12.72 -17.61 8.59
N LYS A 572 -12.77 -18.85 9.09
CA LYS A 572 -11.59 -19.60 9.53
C LYS A 572 -10.63 -19.89 8.38
N TYR A 573 -11.12 -20.25 7.19
CA TYR A 573 -10.27 -20.51 6.03
C TYR A 573 -9.56 -19.25 5.56
N TYR A 574 -10.24 -18.10 5.49
CA TYR A 574 -9.64 -16.83 5.05
C TYR A 574 -8.88 -16.05 6.13
N GLY A 575 -8.95 -16.47 7.40
CA GLY A 575 -8.25 -15.79 8.51
C GLY A 575 -9.00 -14.59 9.08
N LEU A 576 -10.30 -14.49 8.80
CA LEU A 576 -11.19 -13.48 9.36
C LEU A 576 -11.58 -13.82 10.81
N LYS A 577 -12.12 -12.84 11.55
CA LYS A 577 -12.66 -13.07 12.90
C LYS A 577 -13.82 -14.06 12.84
N VAL A 578 -13.63 -15.25 13.40
CA VAL A 578 -14.60 -16.36 13.34
C VAL A 578 -15.77 -16.11 14.28
N THR A 579 -16.81 -15.43 13.79
CA THR A 579 -18.04 -15.12 14.53
C THR A 579 -19.22 -15.99 14.10
N GLY A 580 -19.30 -16.33 12.80
CA GLY A 580 -20.53 -16.84 12.18
C GLY A 580 -21.53 -15.74 11.78
N VAL A 581 -21.16 -14.46 11.97
CA VAL A 581 -21.91 -13.27 11.53
C VAL A 581 -21.20 -12.69 10.30
N VAL A 582 -21.94 -12.47 9.21
CA VAL A 582 -21.37 -11.87 7.99
C VAL A 582 -21.42 -10.35 8.10
N ASN A 583 -20.37 -9.78 8.71
CA ASN A 583 -20.11 -8.35 8.66
C ASN A 583 -19.55 -7.93 7.28
N GLN A 584 -19.38 -6.62 7.08
CA GLN A 584 -18.80 -6.03 5.87
C GLN A 584 -17.52 -6.75 5.39
N SER A 585 -16.50 -6.92 6.25
CA SER A 585 -15.25 -7.60 5.85
C SER A 585 -15.38 -9.11 5.55
N THR A 586 -16.46 -9.76 5.98
CA THR A 586 -16.77 -11.13 5.55
C THR A 586 -17.46 -11.12 4.19
N TRP A 587 -18.40 -10.21 3.97
CA TRP A 587 -19.03 -9.98 2.68
C TRP A 587 -18.03 -9.62 1.59
N ASP A 588 -17.12 -8.68 1.86
CA ASP A 588 -16.13 -8.21 0.88
C ASP A 588 -15.17 -9.33 0.44
N LYS A 589 -14.77 -10.23 1.36
CA LYS A 589 -13.95 -11.40 1.02
C LYS A 589 -14.75 -12.52 0.33
N ILE A 590 -16.07 -12.64 0.57
CA ILE A 590 -16.93 -13.54 -0.21
C ILE A 590 -16.99 -13.03 -1.66
N ASP A 591 -17.29 -11.76 -1.84
CA ASP A 591 -17.44 -11.16 -3.17
C ASP A 591 -16.11 -11.17 -3.95
N GLU A 592 -14.99 -10.80 -3.33
CA GLU A 592 -13.65 -10.82 -3.95
C GLU A 592 -13.23 -12.22 -4.46
N VAL A 593 -13.57 -13.29 -3.72
CA VAL A 593 -13.29 -14.67 -4.16
C VAL A 593 -14.34 -15.16 -5.16
N HIS A 594 -15.60 -14.77 -5.02
CA HIS A 594 -16.70 -15.16 -5.90
C HIS A 594 -16.59 -14.53 -7.29
N ASP A 595 -16.18 -13.27 -7.36
CA ASP A 595 -16.08 -12.45 -8.58
C ASP A 595 -14.64 -12.42 -9.13
N SER A 596 -13.75 -13.29 -8.63
CA SER A 596 -12.37 -13.41 -9.10
C SER A 596 -12.30 -13.67 -10.62
N PRO A 597 -11.45 -12.93 -11.38
CA PRO A 597 -11.31 -13.09 -12.82
C PRO A 597 -10.47 -14.32 -13.22
N LEU A 598 -10.13 -15.19 -12.27
CA LEU A 598 -9.35 -16.41 -12.45
C LEU A 598 -10.22 -17.66 -12.17
N GLN A 599 -11.41 -17.71 -12.77
CA GLN A 599 -12.39 -18.78 -12.63
C GLN A 599 -12.99 -19.25 -13.95
N GLU A 600 -13.76 -20.34 -13.91
CA GLU A 600 -14.44 -20.90 -15.07
C GLU A 600 -15.45 -19.94 -15.71
N GLY A 601 -15.28 -19.69 -17.01
CA GLY A 601 -16.03 -18.72 -17.81
C GLY A 601 -15.17 -17.52 -18.25
N GLU A 602 -14.17 -17.14 -17.45
CA GLU A 602 -13.51 -15.84 -17.56
C GLU A 602 -12.42 -15.74 -18.63
N ARG A 603 -12.13 -14.49 -19.01
CA ARG A 603 -11.14 -14.13 -20.06
C ARG A 603 -10.20 -13.00 -19.62
N ASN A 604 -9.02 -13.37 -19.14
CA ASN A 604 -7.98 -12.47 -18.61
C ASN A 604 -6.60 -12.89 -19.16
N SER A 605 -5.66 -11.95 -19.30
CA SER A 605 -4.24 -12.24 -19.59
C SER A 605 -3.57 -13.10 -18.52
N GLN A 606 -3.85 -12.84 -17.23
CA GLN A 606 -3.25 -13.57 -16.09
C GLN A 606 -3.60 -15.07 -16.07
N ILE A 607 -4.70 -15.47 -16.73
CA ILE A 607 -5.05 -16.88 -16.91
C ILE A 607 -3.96 -17.63 -17.71
N VAL A 608 -3.26 -16.96 -18.62
CA VAL A 608 -2.13 -17.55 -19.37
C VAL A 608 -0.96 -17.86 -18.44
N GLU A 609 -0.66 -16.98 -17.49
CA GLU A 609 0.42 -17.13 -16.51
C GLU A 609 0.12 -18.23 -15.50
N ILE A 610 -1.11 -18.27 -14.95
CA ILE A 610 -1.58 -19.37 -14.10
C ILE A 610 -1.44 -20.73 -14.78
N LYS A 611 -1.85 -20.83 -16.06
CA LYS A 611 -1.74 -22.08 -16.82
C LYS A 611 -0.30 -22.50 -17.05
N LYS A 612 0.59 -21.56 -17.40
CA LYS A 612 2.04 -21.81 -17.50
C LYS A 612 2.59 -22.35 -16.19
N MET A 613 2.25 -21.72 -15.06
CA MET A 613 2.73 -22.17 -13.76
C MET A 613 2.21 -23.56 -13.38
N LEU A 614 0.92 -23.85 -13.62
CA LEU A 614 0.32 -25.18 -13.41
C LEU A 614 0.95 -26.26 -14.31
N ASN A 615 1.12 -25.99 -15.60
CA ASN A 615 1.82 -26.87 -16.55
C ASN A 615 3.24 -27.17 -16.04
N ALA A 616 3.96 -26.13 -15.61
CA ALA A 616 5.36 -26.18 -15.20
C ALA A 616 5.60 -26.79 -13.81
N ILE A 617 4.55 -27.03 -13.01
CA ILE A 617 4.57 -27.80 -11.76
C ILE A 617 3.79 -29.12 -11.88
N ASP A 618 3.71 -29.65 -13.11
CA ASP A 618 3.23 -30.98 -13.49
C ASP A 618 1.71 -31.21 -13.38
N TYR A 619 0.88 -30.16 -13.26
CA TYR A 619 -0.60 -30.25 -13.30
C TYR A 619 -1.16 -30.28 -14.74
N GLY A 620 -0.51 -31.06 -15.61
CA GLY A 620 -0.99 -31.42 -16.94
C GLY A 620 -0.60 -30.46 -18.07
N THR A 621 -1.25 -30.64 -19.23
CA THR A 621 -0.97 -29.92 -20.49
C THR A 621 -2.10 -28.95 -20.82
N ILE A 622 -2.27 -27.90 -20.01
CA ILE A 622 -3.35 -26.92 -20.18
C ILE A 622 -3.02 -25.97 -21.33
N LEU A 623 -3.96 -25.81 -22.27
CA LEU A 623 -3.82 -24.86 -23.38
C LEU A 623 -3.80 -23.41 -22.86
N GLU A 624 -2.70 -22.72 -23.10
CA GLU A 624 -2.33 -21.38 -22.59
C GLU A 624 -3.11 -20.21 -23.23
N THR A 625 -4.41 -20.41 -23.44
CA THR A 625 -5.34 -19.37 -23.89
C THR A 625 -5.78 -18.47 -22.73
N LYS A 626 -6.19 -17.23 -23.03
CA LYS A 626 -6.78 -16.30 -22.04
C LYS A 626 -8.09 -16.79 -21.40
N TYR A 627 -8.72 -17.84 -21.91
CA TYR A 627 -10.02 -18.35 -21.45
C TYR A 627 -9.84 -19.49 -20.42
N PHE A 628 -10.46 -19.36 -19.25
CA PHE A 628 -10.46 -20.39 -18.21
C PHE A 628 -11.75 -21.21 -18.35
N GLY A 629 -11.62 -22.49 -18.71
CA GLY A 629 -12.72 -23.44 -18.86
C GLY A 629 -12.51 -24.69 -18.00
N SER A 630 -13.54 -25.54 -17.89
CA SER A 630 -13.60 -26.76 -17.05
C SER A 630 -12.29 -27.51 -16.82
N PHE A 631 -11.52 -27.83 -17.88
CA PHE A 631 -10.23 -28.54 -17.72
C PHE A 631 -9.20 -27.75 -16.89
N THR A 632 -9.21 -26.42 -16.97
CA THR A 632 -8.38 -25.55 -16.12
C THR A 632 -8.92 -25.56 -14.69
N THR A 633 -10.24 -25.49 -14.52
CA THR A 633 -10.93 -25.60 -13.23
C THR A 633 -10.58 -26.90 -12.51
N ASP A 634 -10.57 -28.02 -13.22
CA ASP A 634 -10.27 -29.33 -12.65
C ASP A 634 -8.79 -29.45 -12.28
N ARG A 635 -7.86 -28.92 -13.09
CA ARG A 635 -6.44 -28.82 -12.69
C ARG A 635 -6.20 -27.91 -11.50
N VAL A 636 -6.99 -26.85 -11.32
CA VAL A 636 -6.97 -26.02 -10.10
C VAL A 636 -7.56 -26.76 -8.90
N LYS A 637 -8.68 -27.50 -9.05
CA LYS A 637 -9.23 -28.36 -7.99
C LYS A 637 -8.23 -29.46 -7.57
N ASP A 638 -7.53 -30.05 -8.53
CA ASP A 638 -6.46 -31.02 -8.28
C ASP A 638 -5.33 -30.37 -7.47
N PHE A 639 -4.80 -29.22 -7.93
CA PHE A 639 -3.78 -28.47 -7.21
C PHE A 639 -4.22 -28.11 -5.79
N GLN A 640 -5.46 -27.63 -5.62
CA GLN A 640 -6.01 -27.28 -4.31
C GLN A 640 -6.07 -28.49 -3.38
N ARG A 641 -6.64 -29.61 -3.84
CA ARG A 641 -6.79 -30.85 -3.08
C ARG A 641 -5.43 -31.42 -2.66
N ASP A 642 -4.51 -31.53 -3.60
CA ASP A 642 -3.20 -32.16 -3.40
C ASP A 642 -2.28 -31.32 -2.48
N HIS A 643 -2.62 -30.04 -2.27
CA HIS A 643 -1.95 -29.13 -1.33
C HIS A 643 -2.75 -28.80 -0.05
N GLY A 644 -3.93 -29.40 0.15
CA GLY A 644 -4.76 -29.16 1.34
C GLY A 644 -5.40 -27.77 1.41
N LEU A 645 -5.55 -27.09 0.27
CA LEU A 645 -6.39 -25.90 0.15
C LEU A 645 -7.88 -26.29 0.09
N HIS A 646 -8.76 -25.30 0.27
CA HIS A 646 -10.20 -25.51 0.01
C HIS A 646 -10.43 -25.76 -1.48
N VAL A 647 -11.29 -26.72 -1.83
CA VAL A 647 -11.44 -27.19 -3.21
C VAL A 647 -12.70 -26.59 -3.83
N HIS A 648 -12.50 -25.51 -4.61
CA HIS A 648 -13.58 -24.78 -5.30
C HIS A 648 -13.25 -24.46 -6.77
N GLY A 649 -11.99 -24.61 -7.20
CA GLY A 649 -11.59 -24.47 -8.61
C GLY A 649 -11.43 -23.03 -9.12
N ILE A 650 -11.66 -22.04 -8.28
CA ILE A 650 -11.30 -20.62 -8.52
C ILE A 650 -9.89 -20.40 -7.98
N VAL A 651 -9.05 -19.66 -8.71
CA VAL A 651 -7.75 -19.23 -8.18
C VAL A 651 -7.98 -17.96 -7.34
N ASP A 652 -8.12 -18.17 -6.02
CA ASP A 652 -8.09 -17.12 -5.00
C ASP A 652 -6.63 -16.74 -4.64
N ASP A 653 -6.44 -15.76 -3.76
CA ASP A 653 -5.11 -15.39 -3.24
C ASP A 653 -4.31 -16.60 -2.74
N LYS A 654 -4.94 -17.52 -2.00
CA LYS A 654 -4.22 -18.64 -1.38
C LYS A 654 -3.76 -19.65 -2.42
N THR A 655 -4.60 -19.91 -3.42
CA THR A 655 -4.28 -20.75 -4.57
C THR A 655 -3.21 -20.07 -5.44
N TYR A 656 -3.35 -18.78 -5.77
CA TYR A 656 -2.37 -18.02 -6.55
C TYR A 656 -0.99 -18.06 -5.88
N ASN A 657 -0.90 -17.63 -4.63
CA ASN A 657 0.37 -17.55 -3.90
C ASN A 657 1.02 -18.92 -3.71
N LEU A 658 0.24 -20.00 -3.60
CA LEU A 658 0.81 -21.34 -3.50
C LEU A 658 1.24 -21.93 -4.86
N ILE A 659 0.50 -21.67 -5.94
CA ILE A 659 0.93 -21.98 -7.33
C ILE A 659 2.24 -21.26 -7.61
N GLU A 660 2.31 -19.95 -7.34
CA GLU A 660 3.47 -19.12 -7.63
C GLU A 660 4.70 -19.55 -6.79
N LYS A 661 4.50 -19.80 -5.48
CA LYS A 661 5.55 -20.34 -4.59
C LYS A 661 6.06 -21.71 -5.03
N LYS A 662 5.19 -22.58 -5.54
CA LYS A 662 5.57 -23.90 -6.08
C LYS A 662 6.31 -23.76 -7.40
N TYR A 663 5.85 -22.89 -8.29
CA TYR A 663 6.49 -22.60 -9.57
C TYR A 663 7.91 -22.03 -9.41
N LYS A 664 8.10 -21.14 -8.43
CA LYS A 664 9.40 -20.56 -8.05
C LYS A 664 10.30 -21.50 -7.23
N SER A 665 9.85 -22.71 -6.88
CA SER A 665 10.67 -23.68 -6.13
C SER A 665 11.42 -24.64 -7.06
N ASP A 666 12.64 -25.01 -6.68
CA ASP A 666 13.50 -25.93 -7.44
C ASP A 666 12.79 -27.28 -7.63
N LYS A 667 12.72 -27.74 -8.89
CA LYS A 667 12.31 -29.11 -9.21
C LYS A 667 13.43 -30.07 -8.79
N VAL A 668 13.06 -31.30 -8.42
CA VAL A 668 13.98 -32.41 -8.19
C VAL A 668 13.54 -33.55 -9.09
N THR A 669 14.39 -33.97 -10.02
CA THR A 669 14.13 -35.14 -10.87
C THR A 669 14.86 -36.35 -10.28
N GLU A 670 14.08 -37.32 -9.77
CA GLU A 670 14.62 -38.57 -9.22
C GLU A 670 14.82 -39.61 -10.32
N TYR A 671 16.07 -40.04 -10.53
CA TYR A 671 16.45 -41.01 -11.54
C TYR A 671 16.51 -42.43 -10.95
N ASN A 672 15.84 -43.37 -11.61
CA ASN A 672 15.78 -44.78 -11.20
C ASN A 672 17.07 -45.56 -11.55
N ILE A 673 18.23 -45.01 -11.18
CA ILE A 673 19.56 -45.60 -11.36
C ILE A 673 20.41 -45.26 -10.12
N SER A 674 21.31 -46.17 -9.72
CA SER A 674 22.24 -45.87 -8.64
C SER A 674 23.37 -44.95 -9.12
N PHE A 675 23.85 -44.10 -8.22
CA PHE A 675 24.94 -43.17 -8.50
C PHE A 675 26.19 -43.89 -9.05
N ASP A 676 26.60 -44.98 -8.40
CA ASP A 676 27.73 -45.79 -8.86
C ASP A 676 27.51 -46.37 -10.26
N ARG A 677 26.32 -46.91 -10.54
CA ARG A 677 26.02 -47.48 -11.86
C ARG A 677 26.05 -46.42 -12.96
N PHE A 678 25.58 -45.21 -12.66
CA PHE A 678 25.65 -44.11 -13.61
C PHE A 678 27.11 -43.67 -13.86
N VAL A 679 27.96 -43.62 -12.82
CA VAL A 679 29.41 -43.36 -12.95
C VAL A 679 30.12 -44.43 -13.79
N GLU A 680 29.82 -45.72 -13.59
CA GLU A 680 30.34 -46.82 -14.42
C GLU A 680 30.05 -46.62 -15.92
N ILE A 681 28.82 -46.24 -16.25
CA ILE A 681 28.38 -45.98 -17.64
C ILE A 681 29.18 -44.83 -18.26
N GLN A 682 29.39 -43.73 -17.52
CA GLN A 682 30.16 -42.58 -17.99
C GLN A 682 31.62 -42.92 -18.29
N LEU A 683 32.27 -43.68 -17.40
CA LEU A 683 33.67 -44.08 -17.56
C LEU A 683 33.84 -45.07 -18.71
N LYS A 684 32.99 -46.09 -18.79
CA LYS A 684 33.13 -47.21 -19.72
C LYS A 684 32.78 -46.84 -21.18
N GLU A 685 31.78 -45.99 -21.38
CA GLU A 685 31.23 -45.69 -22.72
C GLU A 685 31.47 -44.23 -23.15
N GLY A 686 32.02 -43.38 -22.27
CA GLY A 686 32.15 -41.94 -22.51
C GLY A 686 33.53 -41.40 -22.85
N SER A 687 34.61 -42.12 -22.51
CA SER A 687 36.00 -41.61 -22.56
C SER A 687 36.12 -40.17 -22.02
N PRO A 688 35.60 -39.88 -20.81
CA PRO A 688 35.48 -38.52 -20.29
C PRO A 688 36.85 -37.84 -20.16
N LYS A 689 36.87 -36.52 -20.30
CA LYS A 689 38.10 -35.71 -20.35
C LYS A 689 38.18 -34.72 -19.20
N TYR A 690 39.36 -34.61 -18.60
CA TYR A 690 39.61 -33.65 -17.53
C TYR A 690 39.88 -32.25 -18.08
N ASP A 691 40.50 -32.12 -19.25
CA ASP A 691 40.78 -30.83 -19.89
C ASP A 691 39.76 -30.46 -20.97
N GLY A 692 39.60 -29.15 -21.20
CA GLY A 692 38.75 -28.62 -22.27
C GLY A 692 39.27 -28.87 -23.69
N ALA A 693 40.55 -29.21 -23.85
CA ALA A 693 41.15 -29.57 -25.12
C ALA A 693 41.11 -31.09 -25.41
N GLY A 694 40.57 -31.89 -24.49
CA GLY A 694 40.29 -33.31 -24.70
C GLY A 694 41.51 -34.25 -24.71
N ASN A 695 42.67 -33.80 -24.25
CA ASN A 695 43.90 -34.61 -24.26
C ASN A 695 43.98 -35.54 -23.04
N ILE A 696 43.63 -35.02 -21.85
CA ILE A 696 43.80 -35.68 -20.55
C ILE A 696 42.52 -36.49 -20.21
N PRO A 697 42.60 -37.82 -20.06
CA PRO A 697 41.49 -38.62 -19.56
C PRO A 697 41.09 -38.21 -18.14
N ALA A 698 39.79 -38.22 -17.83
CA ALA A 698 39.30 -38.07 -16.48
C ALA A 698 39.36 -39.40 -15.71
N ASP A 699 39.84 -39.38 -14.48
CA ASP A 699 39.75 -40.53 -13.56
C ASP A 699 38.36 -40.65 -12.90
N GLU A 700 38.13 -41.77 -12.21
CA GLU A 700 36.87 -42.03 -11.51
C GLU A 700 36.56 -41.02 -10.40
N ALA A 701 37.57 -40.54 -9.66
CA ALA A 701 37.37 -39.59 -8.56
C ALA A 701 36.85 -38.25 -9.10
N ASN A 702 37.48 -37.75 -10.17
CA ASN A 702 37.06 -36.56 -10.88
C ASN A 702 35.66 -36.72 -11.51
N VAL A 703 35.38 -37.84 -12.19
CA VAL A 703 34.03 -38.10 -12.74
C VAL A 703 32.98 -38.12 -11.63
N ARG A 704 33.23 -38.79 -10.50
CA ARG A 704 32.34 -38.78 -9.32
C ARG A 704 32.12 -37.38 -8.77
N TYR A 705 33.16 -36.56 -8.67
CA TYR A 705 33.05 -35.21 -8.12
C TYR A 705 32.14 -34.30 -8.96
N TYR A 706 32.33 -34.25 -10.29
CA TYR A 706 31.54 -33.37 -11.16
C TYR A 706 30.16 -33.94 -11.55
N LEU A 707 29.94 -35.23 -11.31
CA LEU A 707 28.64 -35.86 -11.49
C LEU A 707 27.79 -35.77 -10.22
N ASN A 708 28.36 -35.72 -9.00
CA ASN A 708 27.55 -35.62 -7.77
C ASN A 708 26.84 -34.26 -7.64
N PRO A 709 25.50 -34.21 -7.74
CA PRO A 709 24.75 -32.96 -7.63
C PRO A 709 24.88 -32.32 -6.24
N SER A 710 25.11 -33.12 -5.20
CA SER A 710 25.30 -32.65 -3.83
C SER A 710 26.63 -31.90 -3.59
N ASN A 711 27.55 -31.88 -4.55
CA ASN A 711 28.81 -31.12 -4.43
C ASN A 711 28.62 -29.62 -4.67
N PHE A 712 27.55 -29.22 -5.37
CA PHE A 712 27.30 -27.85 -5.78
C PHE A 712 26.26 -27.18 -4.85
N ALA A 713 26.65 -26.12 -4.16
CA ALA A 713 25.80 -25.44 -3.17
C ALA A 713 24.88 -24.40 -3.84
N LYS A 714 23.62 -24.30 -3.41
CA LYS A 714 22.58 -23.46 -4.06
C LYS A 714 22.98 -22.01 -4.36
N ASN A 715 23.78 -21.40 -3.48
CA ASN A 715 24.18 -19.99 -3.60
C ASN A 715 25.54 -19.82 -4.33
N SER A 716 26.04 -20.85 -5.03
CA SER A 716 27.32 -20.83 -5.74
C SER A 716 27.13 -20.72 -7.27
N PRO A 717 28.04 -20.05 -8.00
CA PRO A 717 27.97 -19.94 -9.46
C PRO A 717 27.80 -21.28 -10.20
N GLU A 718 28.36 -22.34 -9.63
CA GLU A 718 28.31 -23.71 -10.15
C GLU A 718 26.89 -24.30 -10.17
N TYR A 719 26.00 -23.86 -9.27
CA TYR A 719 24.63 -24.40 -9.15
C TYR A 719 23.75 -24.06 -10.36
N TYR A 720 24.09 -23.01 -11.12
CA TYR A 720 23.41 -22.66 -12.36
C TYR A 720 23.55 -23.73 -13.46
N GLN A 721 24.33 -24.79 -13.24
CA GLN A 721 24.30 -25.98 -14.11
C GLN A 721 22.95 -26.73 -14.06
N PHE A 722 22.17 -26.53 -13.00
CA PHE A 722 20.81 -27.06 -12.84
C PHE A 722 19.73 -26.08 -13.31
N MET A 723 20.09 -24.90 -13.83
CA MET A 723 19.13 -23.93 -14.37
C MET A 723 18.31 -24.56 -15.49
N LEU A 724 17.00 -24.38 -15.45
CA LEU A 724 16.10 -24.75 -16.54
C LEU A 724 16.33 -23.83 -17.75
N LEU A 725 16.65 -24.47 -18.88
CA LEU A 725 16.96 -23.86 -20.16
C LEU A 725 15.77 -23.89 -21.12
N ASP A 726 14.63 -24.46 -20.70
CA ASP A 726 13.40 -24.68 -21.47
C ASP A 726 12.26 -23.70 -21.13
N SER A 727 12.60 -22.54 -20.57
CA SER A 727 11.64 -21.47 -20.26
C SER A 727 12.26 -20.08 -20.49
N THR A 728 11.50 -19.19 -21.14
CA THR A 728 11.88 -17.78 -21.30
C THR A 728 11.70 -17.00 -20.00
N THR A 729 12.46 -15.92 -19.79
CA THR A 729 12.30 -15.02 -18.63
C THR A 729 11.46 -13.79 -18.96
N ASP A 730 11.16 -12.95 -17.95
CA ASP A 730 10.38 -11.71 -18.10
C ASP A 730 11.23 -10.46 -18.40
N ILE A 731 12.56 -10.57 -18.46
CA ILE A 731 13.45 -9.42 -18.75
C ILE A 731 13.06 -8.72 -20.06
N THR A 732 13.19 -7.40 -20.15
CA THR A 732 12.86 -6.67 -21.39
C THR A 732 13.97 -6.76 -22.44
N VAL A 733 13.64 -6.50 -23.71
CA VAL A 733 14.64 -6.38 -24.80
C VAL A 733 15.63 -5.25 -24.49
N SER A 734 15.12 -4.09 -24.05
CA SER A 734 15.93 -2.93 -23.68
C SER A 734 16.95 -3.25 -22.59
N GLU A 735 16.59 -4.06 -21.60
CA GLU A 735 17.52 -4.52 -20.57
C GLU A 735 18.57 -5.52 -21.10
N ILE A 736 18.20 -6.46 -21.98
CA ILE A 736 19.17 -7.36 -22.61
C ILE A 736 20.22 -6.53 -23.37
N ASP A 737 19.75 -5.57 -24.18
CA ASP A 737 20.62 -4.76 -25.02
C ASP A 737 21.51 -3.80 -24.21
N SER A 738 20.95 -3.12 -23.21
CA SER A 738 21.69 -2.15 -22.38
C SER A 738 22.59 -2.79 -21.33
N LYS A 739 22.19 -3.89 -20.69
CA LYS A 739 22.96 -4.54 -19.60
C LYS A 739 24.04 -5.47 -20.14
N PHE A 740 23.78 -6.20 -21.23
CA PHE A 740 24.63 -7.33 -21.64
C PHE A 740 25.22 -7.22 -23.04
N LEU A 741 24.46 -6.70 -24.02
CA LEU A 741 24.89 -6.68 -25.43
C LEU A 741 25.56 -5.38 -25.87
N GLN A 742 25.57 -4.33 -25.05
CA GLN A 742 26.27 -3.10 -25.37
C GLN A 742 27.78 -3.35 -25.65
N ASN A 743 28.26 -2.83 -26.78
CA ASN A 743 29.64 -2.98 -27.27
C ASN A 743 30.08 -4.43 -27.58
N LYS A 744 29.15 -5.40 -27.69
CA LYS A 744 29.44 -6.81 -27.99
C LYS A 744 29.52 -7.11 -29.49
N GLY A 745 30.28 -6.30 -30.22
CA GLY A 745 30.50 -6.48 -31.68
C GLY A 745 29.18 -6.60 -32.44
N THR A 746 29.03 -7.62 -33.28
CA THR A 746 27.81 -7.90 -34.07
C THR A 746 26.62 -8.43 -33.26
N LEU A 747 26.77 -8.67 -31.96
CA LEU A 747 25.64 -8.99 -31.06
C LEU A 747 25.03 -7.73 -30.43
N SER A 748 25.61 -6.54 -30.63
CA SER A 748 25.08 -5.28 -30.10
C SER A 748 23.67 -4.99 -30.62
N ASN A 749 22.73 -4.68 -29.74
CA ASN A 749 21.32 -4.40 -30.05
C ASN A 749 20.53 -5.58 -30.65
N THR A 750 20.95 -6.84 -30.38
CA THR A 750 20.29 -8.05 -30.90
C THR A 750 19.38 -8.76 -29.88
N GLY A 751 19.06 -8.14 -28.74
CA GLY A 751 18.22 -8.72 -27.68
C GLY A 751 16.83 -9.14 -28.13
N ALA A 752 16.27 -8.45 -29.14
CA ALA A 752 15.03 -8.85 -29.80
C ALA A 752 15.15 -10.23 -30.50
N ALA A 753 16.31 -10.54 -31.09
CA ALA A 753 16.57 -11.83 -31.72
C ALA A 753 16.67 -12.94 -30.67
N PHE A 754 17.36 -12.71 -29.55
CA PHE A 754 17.43 -13.69 -28.45
C PHE A 754 16.05 -13.96 -27.82
N LYS A 755 15.23 -12.93 -27.57
CA LYS A 755 13.84 -13.10 -27.12
C LYS A 755 12.96 -13.85 -28.12
N THR A 756 13.16 -13.61 -29.41
CA THR A 756 12.44 -14.33 -30.47
C THR A 756 12.87 -15.80 -30.50
N ALA A 757 14.18 -16.07 -30.51
CA ALA A 757 14.76 -17.40 -30.47
C ALA A 757 14.24 -18.22 -29.27
N GLY A 758 14.26 -17.65 -28.07
CA GLY A 758 13.75 -18.29 -26.86
C GLY A 758 12.27 -18.65 -26.93
N LYS A 759 11.43 -17.72 -27.41
CA LYS A 759 9.98 -17.95 -27.59
C LYS A 759 9.66 -18.96 -28.70
N THR A 760 10.41 -18.94 -29.82
CA THR A 760 10.15 -19.80 -30.98
C THR A 760 10.67 -21.23 -30.79
N HIS A 761 11.72 -21.43 -29.98
CA HIS A 761 12.39 -22.72 -29.80
C HIS A 761 12.32 -23.26 -28.37
N ASN A 762 11.45 -22.69 -27.53
CA ASN A 762 11.27 -23.02 -26.12
C ASN A 762 12.60 -23.09 -25.35
N LEU A 763 13.29 -21.96 -25.32
CA LEU A 763 14.65 -21.81 -24.84
C LEU A 763 14.78 -20.58 -23.93
N ASN A 764 15.64 -20.67 -22.92
CA ASN A 764 16.03 -19.55 -22.08
C ASN A 764 16.92 -18.58 -22.89
N GLU A 765 16.40 -17.37 -23.16
CA GLU A 765 17.09 -16.39 -24.01
C GLU A 765 18.39 -15.86 -23.41
N LEU A 766 18.52 -15.86 -22.07
CA LEU A 766 19.73 -15.40 -21.39
C LEU A 766 20.83 -16.45 -21.46
N TYR A 767 20.49 -17.74 -21.40
CA TYR A 767 21.43 -18.82 -21.72
C TYR A 767 21.92 -18.71 -23.17
N LEU A 768 21.01 -18.56 -24.14
CA LEU A 768 21.39 -18.39 -25.55
C LEU A 768 22.32 -17.19 -25.76
N MET A 769 22.03 -16.06 -25.11
CA MET A 769 22.84 -14.86 -25.15
C MET A 769 24.24 -15.07 -24.56
N VAL A 770 24.36 -15.68 -23.37
CA VAL A 770 25.66 -15.97 -22.75
C VAL A 770 26.46 -16.97 -23.59
N HIS A 771 25.81 -17.98 -24.14
CA HIS A 771 26.44 -18.99 -25.00
C HIS A 771 26.97 -18.35 -26.29
N ALA A 772 26.16 -17.53 -26.97
CA ALA A 772 26.61 -16.76 -28.13
C ALA A 772 27.77 -15.81 -27.77
N LEU A 773 27.72 -15.11 -26.62
CA LEU A 773 28.82 -14.26 -26.15
C LEU A 773 30.13 -15.04 -25.92
N HIS A 774 30.04 -16.32 -25.53
CA HIS A 774 31.18 -17.22 -25.39
C HIS A 774 31.76 -17.59 -26.78
N GLU A 775 30.97 -18.30 -27.59
CA GLU A 775 31.41 -18.88 -28.88
C GLU A 775 31.87 -17.81 -29.90
N THR A 776 31.31 -16.60 -29.81
CA THR A 776 31.67 -15.48 -30.70
C THR A 776 32.80 -14.60 -30.16
N GLY A 777 33.27 -14.82 -28.93
CA GLY A 777 34.21 -13.91 -28.26
C GLY A 777 33.67 -12.49 -28.19
N ASN A 778 32.52 -12.29 -27.53
CA ASN A 778 31.79 -11.01 -27.45
C ASN A 778 31.42 -10.42 -28.83
N GLY A 779 30.96 -11.25 -29.77
CA GLY A 779 30.54 -10.83 -31.11
C GLY A 779 31.70 -10.39 -32.03
N THR A 780 32.92 -10.89 -31.78
CA THR A 780 34.13 -10.44 -32.50
C THR A 780 34.87 -11.53 -33.30
N SER A 781 34.44 -12.78 -33.25
CA SER A 781 35.04 -13.88 -34.02
C SER A 781 34.90 -13.69 -35.54
N THR A 782 35.70 -14.42 -36.31
CA THR A 782 35.70 -14.35 -37.78
C THR A 782 34.34 -14.69 -38.39
N LEU A 783 33.60 -15.62 -37.78
CA LEU A 783 32.26 -16.03 -38.20
C LEU A 783 31.17 -15.08 -37.68
N ALA A 784 31.28 -14.61 -36.44
CA ALA A 784 30.33 -13.67 -35.86
C ALA A 784 30.31 -12.31 -36.58
N LYS A 785 31.47 -11.87 -37.09
CA LYS A 785 31.63 -10.64 -37.88
C LYS A 785 31.04 -10.70 -39.31
N GLY A 786 30.43 -11.82 -39.73
CA GLY A 786 29.81 -11.99 -41.05
C GLY A 786 30.83 -12.22 -42.19
N VAL A 787 30.72 -13.34 -42.91
CA VAL A 787 31.63 -13.71 -44.01
C VAL A 787 30.90 -13.53 -45.35
N GLY A 788 31.45 -12.70 -46.25
CA GLY A 788 30.94 -12.56 -47.60
C GLY A 788 31.19 -13.79 -48.45
N VAL A 789 30.15 -14.25 -49.15
CA VAL A 789 30.14 -15.42 -50.03
C VAL A 789 29.49 -15.11 -51.37
N ASP A 790 29.77 -15.92 -52.40
CA ASP A 790 29.03 -15.89 -53.67
C ASP A 790 27.68 -16.65 -53.56
N GLN A 791 26.91 -16.63 -54.64
CA GLN A 791 25.65 -17.37 -54.83
C GLN A 791 25.73 -18.89 -54.61
N ASN A 792 26.93 -19.46 -54.47
CA ASN A 792 27.17 -20.88 -54.20
C ASN A 792 27.75 -21.14 -52.80
N GLY A 793 27.94 -20.10 -51.96
CA GLY A 793 28.51 -20.20 -50.63
C GLY A 793 30.04 -20.06 -50.55
N ASN A 794 30.75 -19.78 -51.64
CA ASN A 794 32.22 -19.69 -51.64
C ASN A 794 32.71 -18.38 -51.00
N ILE A 795 33.60 -18.48 -50.00
CA ILE A 795 34.20 -17.34 -49.28
C ILE A 795 34.91 -16.36 -50.22
N GLN A 796 34.49 -15.09 -50.19
CA GLN A 796 35.06 -14.02 -51.00
C GLN A 796 36.19 -13.28 -50.27
N ARG A 797 37.24 -12.94 -51.02
CA ARG A 797 38.45 -12.28 -50.49
C ARG A 797 38.89 -11.09 -51.33
N ASP A 798 39.46 -10.09 -50.67
CA ASP A 798 40.03 -8.91 -51.33
C ASP A 798 41.36 -9.23 -52.03
N SER A 799 41.93 -8.26 -52.73
CA SER A 799 43.22 -8.39 -53.42
C SER A 799 44.44 -8.54 -52.49
N LYS A 800 44.24 -8.56 -51.18
CA LYS A 800 45.24 -8.81 -50.14
C LYS A 800 44.97 -10.13 -49.38
N GLY A 801 43.93 -10.88 -49.74
CA GLY A 801 43.53 -12.15 -49.11
C GLY A 801 42.63 -12.02 -47.89
N ASN A 802 42.22 -10.81 -47.50
CA ASN A 802 41.29 -10.59 -46.38
C ASN A 802 39.87 -11.03 -46.77
N ILE A 803 39.09 -11.53 -45.80
CA ILE A 803 37.67 -11.85 -46.01
C ILE A 803 36.89 -10.56 -46.26
N ILE A 804 36.10 -10.53 -47.34
CA ILE A 804 35.17 -9.43 -47.61
C ILE A 804 33.93 -9.60 -46.73
N ARG A 805 33.40 -8.50 -46.18
CA ARG A 805 32.25 -8.49 -45.26
C ARG A 805 31.17 -7.47 -45.63
N ASP A 806 31.40 -6.67 -46.67
CA ASP A 806 30.46 -5.71 -47.20
C ASP A 806 29.57 -6.37 -48.25
N ILE A 807 28.26 -6.40 -48.00
CA ILE A 807 27.23 -6.92 -48.93
C ILE A 807 27.13 -6.10 -50.22
N ASN A 808 27.61 -4.85 -50.22
CA ASN A 808 27.62 -3.98 -51.40
C ASN A 808 28.83 -4.25 -52.33
N HIS A 809 29.76 -5.11 -51.91
CA HIS A 809 30.92 -5.44 -52.75
C HIS A 809 30.52 -6.42 -53.86
N LYS A 810 30.60 -5.98 -55.12
CA LYS A 810 30.29 -6.63 -56.41
C LYS A 810 30.71 -8.11 -56.69
N ASN A 811 31.32 -8.81 -55.74
CA ASN A 811 31.63 -10.25 -55.79
C ASN A 811 30.91 -11.04 -54.68
N VAL A 812 30.23 -10.37 -53.75
CA VAL A 812 29.54 -10.93 -52.59
C VAL A 812 28.04 -10.87 -52.88
N ASP A 813 27.41 -12.04 -52.96
CA ASP A 813 25.96 -12.16 -53.15
C ASP A 813 25.24 -12.24 -51.80
N TYR A 814 25.91 -12.76 -50.76
CA TYR A 814 25.39 -12.88 -49.39
C TYR A 814 26.51 -12.68 -48.35
N VAL A 815 26.17 -12.21 -47.15
CA VAL A 815 27.08 -12.24 -45.98
C VAL A 815 26.48 -13.18 -44.94
N VAL A 816 27.18 -14.25 -44.60
CA VAL A 816 26.69 -15.28 -43.66
C VAL A 816 27.29 -15.12 -42.26
N TYR A 817 26.47 -15.32 -41.24
CA TYR A 817 26.81 -15.15 -39.83
C TYR A 817 26.62 -16.48 -39.10
N ASN A 818 27.48 -16.79 -38.12
CA ASN A 818 27.36 -17.98 -37.30
C ASN A 818 27.77 -17.66 -35.85
N MET A 819 26.82 -17.77 -34.93
CA MET A 819 26.97 -17.32 -33.53
C MET A 819 27.22 -18.44 -32.52
N TYR A 820 27.23 -19.71 -32.97
CA TYR A 820 27.36 -20.88 -32.09
C TYR A 820 28.33 -21.95 -32.63
N GLY A 821 29.15 -21.62 -33.62
CA GLY A 821 30.23 -22.48 -34.15
C GLY A 821 29.77 -23.67 -35.01
N TYR A 822 28.47 -23.83 -35.30
CA TYR A 822 27.95 -25.00 -36.00
C TYR A 822 28.61 -25.23 -37.38
N GLY A 823 28.97 -26.48 -37.68
CA GLY A 823 29.65 -26.89 -38.91
C GLY A 823 31.17 -26.70 -38.94
N ALA A 824 31.77 -26.09 -37.93
CA ALA A 824 33.22 -25.83 -37.89
C ALA A 824 34.03 -27.08 -37.47
N HIS A 825 34.37 -27.94 -38.44
CA HIS A 825 35.16 -29.16 -38.21
C HIS A 825 36.67 -28.98 -38.45
N ASP A 826 37.49 -29.81 -37.80
CA ASP A 826 38.89 -29.52 -37.43
C ASP A 826 39.85 -29.26 -38.60
N GLU A 827 39.61 -29.83 -39.79
CA GLU A 827 40.46 -29.62 -40.97
C GLU A 827 40.24 -28.26 -41.65
N SER A 828 39.05 -27.65 -41.50
CA SER A 828 38.76 -26.33 -42.07
C SER A 828 37.58 -25.63 -41.38
N PRO A 829 37.71 -25.24 -40.09
CA PRO A 829 36.58 -24.78 -39.27
C PRO A 829 35.91 -23.52 -39.83
N LEU A 830 36.66 -22.64 -40.50
CA LEU A 830 36.12 -21.46 -41.17
C LEU A 830 35.20 -21.83 -42.36
N VAL A 831 35.57 -22.82 -43.18
CA VAL A 831 34.80 -23.18 -44.38
C VAL A 831 33.54 -23.93 -44.01
N GLY A 832 33.64 -24.92 -43.11
CA GLY A 832 32.46 -25.66 -42.64
C GLY A 832 31.45 -24.77 -41.92
N GLY A 833 31.92 -23.87 -41.05
CA GLY A 833 31.06 -22.90 -40.34
C GLY A 833 30.41 -21.83 -41.23
N VAL A 834 30.99 -21.56 -42.41
CA VAL A 834 30.41 -20.69 -43.46
C VAL A 834 29.36 -21.44 -44.26
N ASN A 835 29.67 -22.65 -44.73
CA ASN A 835 28.75 -23.45 -45.54
C ASN A 835 27.45 -23.76 -44.76
N TYR A 836 27.58 -24.14 -43.49
CA TYR A 836 26.43 -24.41 -42.62
C TYR A 836 25.51 -23.18 -42.45
N ALA A 837 26.10 -21.99 -42.30
CA ALA A 837 25.38 -20.73 -42.19
C ALA A 837 24.73 -20.31 -43.53
N PHE A 838 25.36 -20.61 -44.66
CA PHE A 838 24.81 -20.38 -46.00
C PHE A 838 23.60 -21.27 -46.28
N GLU A 839 23.72 -22.58 -46.02
CA GLU A 839 22.65 -23.56 -46.22
C GLU A 839 21.41 -23.25 -45.35
N ASN A 840 21.62 -22.82 -44.11
CA ASN A 840 20.56 -22.40 -43.19
C ASN A 840 20.11 -20.93 -43.38
N LYS A 841 20.65 -20.21 -44.38
CA LYS A 841 20.29 -18.82 -44.76
C LYS A 841 20.46 -17.80 -43.63
N TRP A 842 21.51 -17.95 -42.83
CA TRP A 842 21.87 -17.03 -41.73
C TRP A 842 22.53 -15.76 -42.27
N PHE A 843 21.78 -14.99 -43.06
CA PHE A 843 22.25 -13.81 -43.79
C PHE A 843 22.25 -12.51 -42.96
N SER A 844 21.98 -12.61 -41.65
CA SER A 844 22.06 -11.52 -40.68
C SER A 844 22.44 -12.05 -39.29
N PRO A 845 22.89 -11.20 -38.34
CA PRO A 845 23.12 -11.60 -36.96
C PRO A 845 21.89 -12.23 -36.30
N GLU A 846 20.70 -11.66 -36.53
CA GLU A 846 19.44 -12.08 -35.91
C GLU A 846 18.98 -13.44 -36.44
N SER A 847 19.11 -13.66 -37.75
CA SER A 847 18.79 -14.94 -38.39
C SER A 847 19.76 -16.05 -37.97
N ALA A 848 21.03 -15.73 -37.70
CA ALA A 848 21.99 -16.65 -37.09
C ALA A 848 21.65 -16.97 -35.62
N ILE A 849 21.25 -15.97 -34.83
CA ILE A 849 20.85 -16.14 -33.42
C ILE A 849 19.61 -17.05 -33.30
N ILE A 850 18.56 -16.76 -34.06
CA ILE A 850 17.30 -17.52 -34.06
C ILE A 850 17.53 -18.91 -34.68
N GLY A 851 18.18 -18.94 -35.84
CA GLY A 851 18.44 -20.16 -36.59
C GLY A 851 19.30 -21.18 -35.85
N GLY A 852 20.37 -20.76 -35.17
CA GLY A 852 21.22 -21.68 -34.40
C GLY A 852 20.60 -22.13 -33.06
N ALA A 853 19.72 -21.32 -32.46
CA ALA A 853 18.98 -21.72 -31.26
C ALA A 853 18.05 -22.92 -31.50
N LYS A 854 17.49 -23.02 -32.71
CA LYS A 854 16.72 -24.19 -33.17
C LYS A 854 17.51 -25.50 -33.02
N ASP A 855 18.79 -25.49 -33.35
CA ASP A 855 19.63 -26.69 -33.35
C ASP A 855 20.00 -27.13 -31.92
N ILE A 856 20.21 -26.17 -31.00
CA ILE A 856 20.31 -26.42 -29.56
C ILE A 856 19.01 -27.06 -29.04
N SER A 857 17.85 -26.48 -29.37
CA SER A 857 16.55 -26.98 -28.90
C SER A 857 16.26 -28.40 -29.39
N ASN A 858 16.34 -28.62 -30.71
CA ASN A 858 16.07 -29.94 -31.31
C ASN A 858 17.03 -31.03 -30.80
N SER A 859 18.29 -30.66 -30.59
CA SER A 859 19.35 -31.61 -30.24
C SER A 859 19.39 -32.02 -28.76
N TYR A 860 18.90 -31.16 -27.86
CA TYR A 860 19.10 -31.29 -26.41
C TYR A 860 17.79 -31.01 -25.65
N ILE A 861 17.29 -29.76 -25.71
CA ILE A 861 16.20 -29.29 -24.85
C ILE A 861 14.89 -30.07 -25.11
N SER A 862 14.52 -30.24 -26.38
CA SER A 862 13.34 -31.00 -26.83
C SER A 862 13.48 -32.51 -26.61
N GLN A 863 14.64 -33.00 -26.19
CA GLN A 863 14.89 -34.39 -25.78
C GLN A 863 14.86 -34.57 -24.25
N GLY A 864 14.42 -33.55 -23.50
CA GLY A 864 14.41 -33.55 -22.03
C GLY A 864 15.74 -33.16 -21.37
N GLN A 865 16.78 -32.85 -22.16
CA GLN A 865 18.08 -32.40 -21.64
C GLN A 865 18.06 -30.88 -21.38
N ASN A 866 17.12 -30.44 -20.54
CA ASN A 866 16.77 -29.04 -20.30
C ASN A 866 17.62 -28.31 -19.25
N THR A 867 18.76 -28.86 -18.82
CA THR A 867 19.77 -28.18 -17.97
C THR A 867 21.18 -28.46 -18.46
N LEU A 868 22.16 -27.59 -18.16
CA LEU A 868 23.57 -27.82 -18.55
C LEU A 868 24.09 -29.16 -18.01
N TYR A 869 23.68 -29.55 -16.79
CA TYR A 869 23.97 -30.86 -16.24
C TYR A 869 23.42 -31.98 -17.13
N LYS A 870 22.13 -31.94 -17.49
CA LYS A 870 21.51 -32.98 -18.33
C LYS A 870 22.14 -33.03 -19.72
N MET A 871 22.46 -31.88 -20.31
CA MET A 871 23.18 -31.77 -21.60
C MET A 871 24.58 -32.42 -21.56
N LYS A 872 25.26 -32.44 -20.40
CA LYS A 872 26.57 -33.08 -20.25
C LYS A 872 26.49 -34.55 -19.86
N TRP A 873 25.51 -34.97 -19.07
CA TRP A 873 25.54 -36.30 -18.44
C TRP A 873 24.49 -37.28 -19.00
N ASP A 874 23.35 -36.79 -19.47
CA ASP A 874 22.19 -37.57 -19.91
C ASP A 874 21.72 -38.67 -18.92
N PRO A 875 21.30 -38.29 -17.70
CA PRO A 875 20.85 -39.23 -16.68
C PRO A 875 19.56 -39.97 -17.02
N GLU A 876 18.67 -39.36 -17.82
CA GLU A 876 17.40 -39.96 -18.23
C GLU A 876 17.64 -41.14 -19.17
N TYR A 877 18.40 -40.94 -20.24
CA TYR A 877 18.71 -42.01 -21.17
C TYR A 877 19.47 -43.16 -20.48
N ALA A 878 20.39 -42.85 -19.56
CA ALA A 878 21.13 -43.85 -18.81
C ALA A 878 20.24 -44.66 -17.86
N ALA A 879 19.31 -44.01 -17.14
CA ALA A 879 18.35 -44.71 -16.27
C ALA A 879 17.36 -45.60 -17.06
N GLN A 880 16.98 -45.19 -18.27
CA GLN A 880 16.08 -45.96 -19.14
C GLN A 880 16.77 -47.10 -19.92
N ASN A 881 18.04 -46.93 -20.32
CA ASN A 881 18.71 -47.81 -21.31
C ASN A 881 19.98 -48.51 -20.78
N ASP A 882 20.42 -48.22 -19.55
CA ASP A 882 21.65 -48.76 -18.93
C ASP A 882 22.94 -48.52 -19.76
N LYS A 883 22.96 -47.38 -20.48
CA LYS A 883 23.97 -46.99 -21.48
C LYS A 883 24.21 -45.49 -21.50
N ARG A 884 25.34 -45.05 -22.04
CA ARG A 884 25.63 -43.62 -22.18
C ARG A 884 24.74 -42.98 -23.24
N GLY A 885 24.02 -41.95 -22.82
CA GLY A 885 23.20 -41.10 -23.69
C GLY A 885 23.99 -40.02 -24.44
N LYS A 886 23.27 -39.12 -25.10
CA LYS A 886 23.86 -38.05 -25.93
C LYS A 886 24.36 -36.91 -25.05
N GLN A 887 25.59 -36.44 -25.29
CA GLN A 887 26.22 -35.41 -24.47
C GLN A 887 26.83 -34.30 -25.32
N TYR A 888 26.69 -33.06 -24.88
CA TYR A 888 27.20 -31.86 -25.55
C TYR A 888 28.74 -31.79 -25.52
N ALA A 889 29.38 -32.30 -24.47
CA ALA A 889 30.83 -32.24 -24.28
C ALA A 889 31.41 -33.51 -23.64
N THR A 890 32.67 -33.82 -23.96
CA THR A 890 33.49 -34.85 -23.30
C THR A 890 34.13 -34.35 -21.99
N HIS A 891 34.40 -33.04 -21.92
CA HIS A 891 35.00 -32.36 -20.77
C HIS A 891 34.06 -32.39 -19.55
N ILE A 892 34.52 -32.97 -18.44
CA ILE A 892 33.70 -33.17 -17.23
C ILE A 892 33.26 -31.87 -16.55
N MET A 893 34.09 -30.82 -16.62
CA MET A 893 33.81 -29.51 -16.00
C MET A 893 32.91 -28.60 -16.83
N TRP A 894 32.49 -29.03 -18.03
CA TRP A 894 31.74 -28.17 -18.96
C TRP A 894 30.48 -27.52 -18.34
N PRO A 895 29.62 -28.23 -17.58
CA PRO A 895 28.45 -27.60 -16.94
C PRO A 895 28.85 -26.54 -15.91
N GLU A 896 29.89 -26.80 -15.12
CA GLU A 896 30.39 -25.89 -14.09
C GLU A 896 30.92 -24.58 -14.72
N ILE A 897 31.66 -24.71 -15.82
CA ILE A 897 32.26 -23.58 -16.55
C ILE A 897 31.18 -22.73 -17.23
N GLN A 898 30.18 -23.35 -17.87
CA GLN A 898 29.08 -22.59 -18.48
C GLN A 898 28.17 -21.97 -17.41
N ALA A 899 27.90 -22.65 -16.30
CA ALA A 899 27.17 -22.09 -15.15
C ALA A 899 27.89 -20.86 -14.56
N LYS A 900 29.22 -20.95 -14.37
CA LYS A 900 30.07 -19.81 -13.99
C LYS A 900 30.02 -18.67 -14.99
N HIS A 901 30.01 -18.95 -16.29
CA HIS A 901 29.91 -17.89 -17.31
C HIS A 901 28.54 -17.19 -17.29
N ILE A 902 27.45 -17.95 -17.13
CA ILE A 902 26.09 -17.43 -16.94
C ILE A 902 26.02 -16.53 -15.69
N TYR A 903 26.55 -17.00 -14.56
CA TYR A 903 26.63 -16.23 -13.33
C TYR A 903 27.43 -14.92 -13.51
N ASN A 904 28.61 -15.00 -14.12
CA ASN A 904 29.51 -13.85 -14.29
C ASN A 904 29.00 -12.79 -15.29
N VAL A 905 28.20 -13.18 -16.29
CA VAL A 905 27.62 -12.23 -17.26
C VAL A 905 26.34 -11.59 -16.74
N LEU A 906 25.48 -12.35 -16.06
CA LEU A 906 24.15 -11.88 -15.65
C LEU A 906 24.15 -11.25 -14.24
N GLY A 907 25.04 -11.71 -13.35
CA GLY A 907 25.24 -11.16 -12.02
C GLY A 907 23.96 -11.08 -11.19
N GLU A 908 23.75 -9.95 -10.52
CA GLU A 908 22.55 -9.68 -9.71
C GLU A 908 21.23 -9.80 -10.48
N THR A 909 21.25 -9.71 -11.82
CA THR A 909 20.05 -9.89 -12.64
C THR A 909 19.42 -11.27 -12.46
N LEU A 910 20.21 -12.29 -12.09
CA LEU A 910 19.74 -13.64 -11.76
C LEU A 910 18.86 -13.69 -10.49
N ASN A 911 18.90 -12.65 -9.65
CA ASN A 911 17.99 -12.48 -8.52
C ASN A 911 16.68 -11.79 -8.92
N SER A 912 16.68 -11.01 -10.01
CA SER A 912 15.49 -10.28 -10.49
C SER A 912 14.70 -11.03 -11.57
N VAL A 913 15.35 -11.85 -12.39
CA VAL A 913 14.66 -12.81 -13.28
C VAL A 913 14.49 -14.12 -12.52
N ALA A 914 13.26 -14.62 -12.40
CA ALA A 914 12.98 -15.80 -11.58
C ALA A 914 13.56 -17.09 -12.21
N VAL A 915 14.79 -17.44 -11.85
CA VAL A 915 15.45 -18.65 -12.34
C VAL A 915 14.90 -19.89 -11.66
N ARG A 916 14.40 -20.83 -12.47
CA ARG A 916 13.98 -22.16 -12.02
C ARG A 916 15.13 -23.15 -12.18
N PHE A 917 15.22 -24.11 -11.28
CA PHE A 917 16.25 -25.16 -11.28
C PHE A 917 15.59 -26.53 -11.33
N ASP A 918 16.26 -27.52 -11.91
CA ASP A 918 15.89 -28.93 -11.87
C ASP A 918 17.10 -29.77 -11.44
N ILE A 919 17.06 -30.19 -10.18
CA ILE A 919 18.15 -30.85 -9.48
C ILE A 919 18.04 -32.36 -9.71
N PRO A 920 19.01 -33.00 -10.40
CA PRO A 920 19.04 -34.44 -10.54
C PRO A 920 19.31 -35.12 -9.19
N LYS A 921 18.66 -36.25 -8.93
CA LYS A 921 18.86 -37.06 -7.72
C LYS A 921 18.92 -38.55 -8.07
N PHE A 922 19.95 -39.25 -7.57
CA PHE A 922 20.20 -40.67 -7.86
C PHE A 922 19.94 -41.58 -6.66
N ILE A 923 19.68 -42.86 -6.91
CA ILE A 923 19.62 -43.89 -5.86
C ILE A 923 21.01 -44.02 -5.23
N ASN A 924 21.08 -44.03 -3.90
CA ASN A 924 22.33 -44.07 -3.12
C ASN A 924 23.33 -42.93 -3.45
N GLN A 925 22.83 -41.76 -3.88
CA GLN A 925 23.67 -40.58 -4.12
C GLN A 925 24.53 -40.22 -2.87
N PRO A 926 25.85 -40.06 -3.02
CA PRO A 926 26.72 -39.60 -1.94
C PRO A 926 26.32 -38.22 -1.43
N LYS A 927 26.57 -37.97 -0.14
CA LYS A 927 26.54 -36.60 0.41
C LYS A 927 27.59 -35.73 -0.27
N LYS A 928 27.55 -34.42 -0.01
CA LYS A 928 28.58 -33.48 -0.43
C LYS A 928 29.98 -34.02 -0.07
N ASP A 929 30.87 -34.01 -1.06
CA ASP A 929 32.31 -34.15 -0.86
C ASP A 929 32.94 -32.75 -0.87
N ASP A 930 33.56 -32.35 0.24
CA ASP A 930 34.30 -31.09 0.36
C ASP A 930 35.73 -31.19 -0.19
N SER A 931 36.24 -32.40 -0.44
CA SER A 931 37.54 -32.66 -1.06
C SER A 931 37.41 -32.79 -2.58
N LYS A 932 37.52 -31.66 -3.28
CA LYS A 932 37.70 -31.64 -4.74
C LYS A 932 38.97 -32.43 -5.11
N PRO A 933 38.90 -33.45 -6.00
CA PRO A 933 40.06 -34.22 -6.42
C PRO A 933 41.12 -33.38 -7.14
N ASP A 934 42.37 -33.82 -7.04
CA ASP A 934 43.48 -33.31 -7.84
C ASP A 934 43.29 -33.62 -9.33
N ALA A 935 44.00 -32.89 -10.18
CA ALA A 935 44.04 -33.16 -11.61
C ALA A 935 44.72 -34.52 -11.90
N PRO A 936 44.14 -35.38 -12.77
CA PRO A 936 44.78 -36.62 -13.19
C PRO A 936 46.12 -36.32 -13.88
N LYS A 937 47.18 -37.00 -13.45
CA LYS A 937 48.49 -36.90 -14.10
C LYS A 937 48.39 -37.52 -15.51
N PRO A 938 48.98 -36.90 -16.55
CA PRO A 938 48.95 -37.48 -17.89
C PRO A 938 49.51 -38.92 -17.92
N PRO A 939 48.95 -39.82 -18.74
CA PRO A 939 49.58 -41.10 -19.00
C PRO A 939 50.98 -40.86 -19.60
N MET A 940 51.95 -41.64 -19.14
CA MET A 940 53.38 -41.45 -19.42
C MET A 940 53.88 -42.64 -20.22
N ASP A 941 53.98 -42.48 -21.54
CA ASP A 941 54.43 -43.54 -22.44
C ASP A 941 55.97 -43.63 -22.44
N LEU A 942 56.52 -44.84 -22.37
CA LEU A 942 57.94 -45.07 -22.10
C LEU A 942 58.43 -46.31 -22.87
N GLU A 943 59.34 -46.08 -23.81
CA GLU A 943 60.12 -47.16 -24.42
C GLU A 943 61.23 -47.57 -23.45
N GLU A 944 61.07 -48.69 -22.73
CA GLU A 944 62.10 -49.21 -21.83
C GLU A 944 63.33 -49.69 -22.62
N PHE A 945 64.49 -49.16 -22.26
CA PHE A 945 65.78 -49.60 -22.82
C PHE A 945 66.27 -50.90 -22.16
N PRO A 946 67.21 -51.62 -22.79
CA PRO A 946 67.91 -52.73 -22.17
C PRO A 946 68.56 -52.35 -20.82
N LYS A 947 68.77 -53.35 -19.95
CA LYS A 947 69.53 -53.13 -18.71
C LYS A 947 70.99 -52.83 -18.99
N ASP A 948 71.63 -52.16 -18.04
CA ASP A 948 73.03 -51.74 -18.07
C ASP A 948 73.36 -50.66 -19.13
N ILE A 949 72.37 -49.90 -19.60
CA ILE A 949 72.58 -48.72 -20.47
C ILE A 949 72.98 -47.51 -19.63
N ILE A 950 74.07 -46.85 -20.03
CA ILE A 950 74.66 -45.71 -19.33
C ILE A 950 74.97 -44.55 -20.28
N GLY A 951 74.77 -43.33 -19.77
CA GLY A 951 75.10 -42.09 -20.45
C GLY A 951 76.04 -41.21 -19.63
N THR A 952 76.64 -40.21 -20.29
CA THR A 952 77.31 -39.10 -19.61
C THR A 952 76.61 -37.79 -19.94
N VAL A 953 76.28 -37.02 -18.91
CA VAL A 953 75.66 -35.71 -19.00
C VAL A 953 76.65 -34.67 -19.56
N THR A 954 76.26 -33.91 -20.59
CA THR A 954 77.17 -33.06 -21.38
C THR A 954 77.17 -31.57 -20.99
N ASP A 955 76.18 -31.11 -20.22
CA ASP A 955 76.15 -29.83 -19.50
C ASP A 955 75.28 -29.94 -18.23
N ASN A 956 75.22 -28.91 -17.39
CA ASN A 956 74.50 -28.93 -16.12
C ASN A 956 72.98 -29.08 -16.32
N LEU A 957 72.49 -30.32 -16.18
CA LEU A 957 71.21 -30.77 -16.72
C LEU A 957 70.12 -30.83 -15.64
N ASN A 958 68.95 -30.24 -15.92
CA ASN A 958 67.85 -30.19 -14.96
C ASN A 958 67.10 -31.54 -14.92
N PHE A 959 67.08 -32.18 -13.75
CA PHE A 959 66.42 -33.46 -13.47
C PHE A 959 65.00 -33.20 -12.93
N ARG A 960 63.98 -33.82 -13.51
CA ARG A 960 62.56 -33.50 -13.31
C ARG A 960 61.68 -34.70 -12.98
N GLU A 961 60.48 -34.45 -12.46
CA GLU A 961 59.48 -35.50 -12.18
C GLU A 961 58.82 -36.09 -13.44
N GLY A 962 58.90 -35.42 -14.59
CA GLY A 962 58.28 -35.89 -15.84
C GLY A 962 58.95 -35.33 -17.11
N PRO A 963 58.59 -35.87 -18.31
CA PRO A 963 59.25 -35.63 -19.59
C PRO A 963 58.88 -34.28 -20.26
N SER A 964 58.91 -33.18 -19.50
CA SER A 964 58.78 -31.82 -20.04
C SER A 964 59.31 -30.75 -19.09
N THR A 965 59.49 -29.52 -19.59
CA THR A 965 59.86 -28.36 -18.77
C THR A 965 58.78 -27.91 -17.77
N ASN A 966 57.55 -28.41 -17.90
CA ASN A 966 56.42 -28.05 -17.03
C ASN A 966 56.38 -28.89 -15.74
N TYR A 967 57.08 -30.03 -15.69
CA TYR A 967 57.21 -30.82 -14.46
C TYR A 967 58.27 -30.22 -13.52
N ASP A 968 58.03 -30.31 -12.21
CA ASP A 968 58.93 -29.77 -11.21
C ASP A 968 60.34 -30.36 -11.27
N ARG A 969 61.33 -29.55 -10.89
CA ARG A 969 62.75 -29.91 -10.92
C ARG A 969 63.18 -30.49 -9.58
N ILE A 970 63.53 -31.77 -9.59
CA ILE A 970 64.13 -32.52 -8.49
C ILE A 970 65.49 -31.91 -8.11
N THR A 971 66.40 -31.75 -9.09
CA THR A 971 67.72 -31.11 -8.89
C THR A 971 68.38 -30.76 -10.24
N THR A 972 69.65 -30.37 -10.23
CA THR A 972 70.50 -30.25 -11.44
C THR A 972 71.67 -31.23 -11.32
N ILE A 973 71.89 -32.02 -12.37
CA ILE A 973 72.98 -33.00 -12.49
C ILE A 973 74.21 -32.29 -13.10
N PRO A 974 75.40 -32.34 -12.47
CA PRO A 974 76.60 -31.69 -13.00
C PRO A 974 77.06 -32.24 -14.35
N ASN A 975 77.64 -31.37 -15.19
CA ASN A 975 78.35 -31.77 -16.41
C ASN A 975 79.42 -32.84 -16.10
N GLY A 976 79.49 -33.88 -16.93
CA GLY A 976 80.40 -35.02 -16.76
C GLY A 976 79.88 -36.12 -15.83
N SER A 977 78.68 -35.99 -15.25
CA SER A 977 78.10 -37.05 -14.42
C SER A 977 77.68 -38.26 -15.25
N GLU A 978 77.93 -39.45 -14.72
CA GLU A 978 77.37 -40.71 -15.21
C GLU A 978 75.94 -40.92 -14.69
N ILE A 979 75.09 -41.51 -15.54
CA ILE A 979 73.67 -41.76 -15.31
C ILE A 979 73.27 -43.11 -15.90
N ASP A 980 72.48 -43.89 -15.16
CA ASP A 980 71.84 -45.09 -15.67
C ASP A 980 70.60 -44.69 -16.47
N ILE A 981 70.43 -45.15 -17.70
CA ILE A 981 69.27 -44.82 -18.55
C ILE A 981 68.30 -46.00 -18.56
N ILE A 982 67.03 -45.71 -18.28
CA ILE A 982 65.95 -46.69 -18.15
C ILE A 982 65.13 -46.79 -19.44
N GLY A 983 65.01 -45.70 -20.19
CA GLY A 983 64.21 -45.63 -21.41
C GLY A 983 63.97 -44.20 -21.89
N GLU A 984 63.17 -44.05 -22.93
CA GLU A 984 62.87 -42.78 -23.58
C GLU A 984 61.35 -42.55 -23.75
N HIS A 985 60.92 -41.29 -23.65
CA HIS A 985 59.58 -40.83 -24.00
C HIS A 985 59.61 -40.22 -25.41
N GLU A 986 58.51 -40.34 -26.17
CA GLU A 986 58.36 -39.85 -27.56
C GLU A 986 58.74 -38.36 -27.81
N SER A 987 58.94 -37.58 -26.74
CA SER A 987 59.32 -36.17 -26.76
C SER A 987 60.83 -35.92 -26.68
N GLY A 988 61.67 -36.96 -26.75
CA GLY A 988 63.13 -36.84 -26.62
C GLY A 988 63.61 -36.64 -25.18
N TRP A 989 62.86 -37.17 -24.20
CA TRP A 989 63.23 -37.13 -22.79
C TRP A 989 63.59 -38.53 -22.29
N LEU A 990 64.74 -38.65 -21.64
CA LEU A 990 65.24 -39.90 -21.09
C LEU A 990 64.77 -40.06 -19.65
N ASN A 991 64.21 -41.23 -19.33
CA ASN A 991 64.02 -41.68 -17.95
C ASN A 991 65.35 -42.24 -17.45
N ILE A 992 65.86 -41.72 -16.33
CA ILE A 992 67.19 -42.06 -15.82
C ILE A 992 67.14 -42.34 -14.31
N GLN A 993 68.15 -43.05 -13.81
CA GLN A 993 68.44 -43.15 -12.38
C GLN A 993 69.77 -42.44 -12.07
N TYR A 994 69.74 -41.55 -11.08
CA TYR A 994 70.89 -40.78 -10.62
C TYR A 994 70.90 -40.69 -9.09
N ASN A 995 72.03 -41.04 -8.46
CA ASN A 995 72.18 -41.15 -7.01
C ASN A 995 71.05 -41.95 -6.32
N GLY A 996 70.52 -42.97 -7.00
CA GLY A 996 69.42 -43.82 -6.53
C GLY A 996 68.00 -43.31 -6.85
N THR A 997 67.83 -42.02 -7.17
CA THR A 997 66.53 -41.43 -7.52
C THR A 997 66.22 -41.63 -9.01
N LYS A 998 64.98 -41.98 -9.36
CA LYS A 998 64.49 -41.99 -10.75
C LYS A 998 63.84 -40.66 -11.13
N GLY A 999 63.93 -40.28 -12.39
CA GLY A 999 63.33 -39.05 -12.94
C GLY A 999 63.71 -38.84 -14.40
N TRP A 1000 63.54 -37.61 -14.90
CA TRP A 1000 63.63 -37.28 -16.32
C TRP A 1000 64.63 -36.18 -16.64
N VAL A 1001 65.28 -36.29 -17.80
CA VAL A 1001 66.15 -35.26 -18.42
C VAL A 1001 65.89 -35.18 -19.93
N SER A 1002 66.22 -34.08 -20.60
CA SER A 1002 66.18 -34.05 -22.08
C SER A 1002 67.40 -34.77 -22.66
N GLY A 1003 67.18 -35.57 -23.71
CA GLY A 1003 68.20 -36.41 -24.34
C GLY A 1003 69.31 -35.59 -25.01
N ASP A 1004 69.01 -34.36 -25.45
CA ASP A 1004 69.97 -33.44 -26.10
C ASP A 1004 71.25 -33.19 -25.28
N TYR A 1005 71.20 -33.41 -23.97
CA TYR A 1005 72.29 -33.17 -23.01
C TYR A 1005 72.89 -34.47 -22.45
N VAL A 1006 72.67 -35.62 -23.10
CA VAL A 1006 73.17 -36.94 -22.69
C VAL A 1006 73.86 -37.65 -23.85
N ASP A 1007 75.16 -37.95 -23.70
CA ASP A 1007 75.88 -38.83 -24.63
C ASP A 1007 75.72 -40.30 -24.18
N ILE A 1008 74.81 -41.03 -24.82
CA ILE A 1008 74.52 -42.44 -24.57
C ILE A 1008 75.71 -43.29 -25.03
N LYS A 1009 76.31 -44.08 -24.13
CA LYS A 1009 77.61 -44.73 -24.40
C LYS A 1009 77.53 -46.09 -25.06
N ASN A 1010 76.48 -46.86 -24.77
CA ASN A 1010 76.46 -48.30 -25.05
C ASN A 1010 75.12 -48.85 -25.58
N LEU A 1011 74.16 -48.00 -25.95
CA LEU A 1011 72.93 -48.43 -26.62
C LEU A 1011 73.18 -48.70 -28.11
N TYR A 1012 72.88 -49.93 -28.54
CA TYR A 1012 73.04 -50.36 -29.92
C TYR A 1012 71.79 -51.12 -30.38
N TYR A 1013 71.45 -50.98 -31.65
CA TYR A 1013 70.38 -51.74 -32.31
C TYR A 1013 70.96 -52.94 -33.05
N VAL A 1014 70.31 -54.11 -32.92
CA VAL A 1014 70.66 -55.33 -33.65
C VAL A 1014 70.00 -55.29 -35.02
N ASN A 1015 70.74 -54.83 -36.02
CA ASN A 1015 70.23 -54.66 -37.38
C ASN A 1015 70.19 -56.02 -38.11
N GLY A 1016 68.99 -56.59 -38.23
CA GLY A 1016 68.70 -57.84 -38.93
C GLY A 1016 68.16 -58.95 -38.02
N SER A 1017 67.42 -59.87 -38.63
CA SER A 1017 66.72 -60.95 -37.93
C SER A 1017 67.60 -62.19 -37.69
N ASN A 1018 67.43 -62.84 -36.53
CA ASN A 1018 68.10 -64.07 -36.11
C ASN A 1018 69.65 -63.97 -36.02
N VAL A 1019 70.15 -62.80 -35.61
CA VAL A 1019 71.58 -62.52 -35.43
C VAL A 1019 72.12 -63.25 -34.20
N GLN A 1020 73.07 -64.17 -34.41
CA GLN A 1020 73.57 -65.08 -33.38
C GLN A 1020 74.55 -64.43 -32.39
N TYR A 1021 74.27 -64.56 -31.09
CA TYR A 1021 75.21 -64.26 -30.01
C TYR A 1021 75.87 -65.54 -29.44
N ARG A 1022 77.10 -65.38 -28.93
CA ARG A 1022 78.00 -66.49 -28.59
C ARG A 1022 78.61 -66.33 -27.20
N SER A 1023 79.02 -67.44 -26.58
CA SER A 1023 79.68 -67.43 -25.26
C SER A 1023 81.07 -66.79 -25.27
N SER A 1024 81.72 -66.76 -26.43
CA SER A 1024 83.00 -66.09 -26.67
C SER A 1024 83.08 -65.63 -28.15
N PRO A 1025 84.03 -64.75 -28.52
CA PRO A 1025 84.26 -64.38 -29.92
C PRO A 1025 84.47 -65.63 -30.78
N ALA A 1026 83.64 -65.78 -31.82
CA ALA A 1026 83.57 -66.98 -32.69
C ALA A 1026 83.28 -68.33 -31.97
N GLY A 1027 82.88 -68.31 -30.69
CA GLY A 1027 82.59 -69.51 -29.88
C GLY A 1027 81.23 -70.14 -30.15
N GLU A 1028 80.76 -70.96 -29.20
CA GLU A 1028 79.43 -71.60 -29.26
C GLU A 1028 78.31 -70.56 -29.33
N VAL A 1029 77.33 -70.76 -30.21
CA VAL A 1029 76.08 -70.00 -30.22
C VAL A 1029 75.31 -70.27 -28.91
N LYS A 1030 74.79 -69.22 -28.29
CA LYS A 1030 73.96 -69.30 -27.08
C LYS A 1030 72.53 -68.84 -27.30
N GLY A 1031 72.30 -68.05 -28.34
CA GLY A 1031 70.98 -67.71 -28.86
C GLY A 1031 71.12 -66.77 -30.06
N SER A 1032 70.03 -66.11 -30.38
CA SER A 1032 69.99 -65.02 -31.36
C SER A 1032 69.07 -63.91 -30.87
N LEU A 1033 69.30 -62.72 -31.41
CA LEU A 1033 68.44 -61.53 -31.28
C LEU A 1033 67.90 -61.19 -32.68
N SER A 1034 66.81 -60.43 -32.76
CA SER A 1034 66.23 -59.97 -34.03
C SER A 1034 65.67 -58.56 -33.87
N ASP A 1035 66.26 -57.60 -34.59
CA ASP A 1035 65.64 -56.30 -34.82
C ASP A 1035 65.23 -55.58 -33.51
N GLU A 1036 66.13 -55.59 -32.52
CA GLU A 1036 65.92 -55.17 -31.13
C GLU A 1036 67.12 -54.40 -30.54
N LEU A 1037 66.88 -53.64 -29.46
CA LEU A 1037 67.93 -52.90 -28.74
C LEU A 1037 68.75 -53.82 -27.82
N VAL A 1038 70.06 -53.54 -27.69
CA VAL A 1038 70.98 -54.26 -26.81
C VAL A 1038 72.02 -53.34 -26.17
N ALA A 1039 72.37 -53.64 -24.91
CA ALA A 1039 73.46 -52.97 -24.21
C ALA A 1039 74.82 -53.59 -24.57
N LEU A 1040 75.79 -52.77 -24.97
CA LEU A 1040 77.18 -53.21 -25.06
C LEU A 1040 77.88 -53.11 -23.71
N SER A 1041 78.81 -54.02 -23.45
CA SER A 1041 79.68 -53.88 -22.28
C SER A 1041 80.79 -52.86 -22.55
N LEU A 1042 81.00 -51.95 -21.62
CA LEU A 1042 82.17 -51.07 -21.61
C LEU A 1042 83.31 -51.63 -20.75
N ASP A 1043 84.52 -51.10 -20.96
CA ASP A 1043 85.68 -51.27 -20.09
C ASP A 1043 85.78 -50.12 -19.07
N SER A 1044 86.85 -50.10 -18.27
CA SER A 1044 87.10 -49.06 -17.27
C SER A 1044 87.40 -47.66 -17.84
N ASN A 1045 87.45 -47.52 -19.17
CA ASN A 1045 87.65 -46.27 -19.89
C ASN A 1045 86.41 -45.93 -20.76
N TYR A 1046 85.25 -46.51 -20.42
CA TYR A 1046 83.97 -46.33 -21.14
C TYR A 1046 84.06 -46.69 -22.63
N SER A 1047 85.01 -47.55 -23.00
CA SER A 1047 85.23 -48.02 -24.36
C SER A 1047 84.60 -49.39 -24.57
N ILE A 1048 83.96 -49.60 -25.73
CA ILE A 1048 83.25 -50.85 -26.05
C ILE A 1048 84.21 -52.05 -26.03
N VAL A 1049 83.91 -53.02 -25.16
CA VAL A 1049 84.70 -54.24 -25.02
C VAL A 1049 84.61 -55.04 -26.31
N SER A 1050 85.73 -55.08 -27.04
CA SER A 1050 85.81 -55.69 -28.37
C SER A 1050 87.01 -56.63 -28.51
N LYS A 1051 86.87 -57.63 -29.38
CA LYS A 1051 87.92 -58.61 -29.66
C LYS A 1051 87.81 -59.15 -31.08
N ASN A 1052 88.91 -59.17 -31.82
CA ASN A 1052 88.98 -59.80 -33.15
C ASN A 1052 89.12 -61.32 -33.02
N ALA A 1053 88.32 -62.07 -33.78
CA ALA A 1053 88.42 -63.53 -33.86
C ALA A 1053 87.92 -64.08 -35.21
N PRO A 1054 88.57 -65.12 -35.76
CA PRO A 1054 88.16 -65.75 -37.01
C PRO A 1054 86.97 -66.69 -36.83
N LEU A 1055 86.01 -66.60 -37.75
CA LEU A 1055 84.90 -67.53 -37.92
C LEU A 1055 84.82 -67.94 -39.40
N ASN A 1056 84.78 -69.25 -39.68
CA ASN A 1056 84.72 -69.82 -41.03
C ASN A 1056 85.78 -69.27 -42.03
N GLY A 1057 86.95 -68.88 -41.53
CA GLY A 1057 88.06 -68.34 -42.33
C GLY A 1057 88.13 -66.81 -42.41
N THR A 1058 87.08 -66.09 -42.01
CA THR A 1058 87.03 -64.62 -42.01
C THR A 1058 87.22 -64.07 -40.60
N THR A 1059 88.07 -63.05 -40.43
CA THR A 1059 88.25 -62.38 -39.13
C THR A 1059 87.20 -61.30 -38.94
N TYR A 1060 86.43 -61.41 -37.85
CA TYR A 1060 85.43 -60.42 -37.45
C TYR A 1060 85.85 -59.75 -36.15
N THR A 1061 85.46 -58.48 -35.99
CA THR A 1061 85.44 -57.81 -34.69
C THR A 1061 84.16 -58.20 -33.96
N TRP A 1062 84.30 -58.78 -32.78
CA TRP A 1062 83.20 -59.12 -31.88
C TRP A 1062 83.10 -58.06 -30.79
N TYR A 1063 81.90 -57.58 -30.53
CA TYR A 1063 81.57 -56.72 -29.39
C TYR A 1063 80.95 -57.58 -28.28
N ARG A 1064 81.23 -57.23 -27.03
CA ARG A 1064 80.60 -57.87 -25.86
C ARG A 1064 79.26 -57.19 -25.59
N ILE A 1065 78.19 -57.98 -25.46
CA ILE A 1065 76.82 -57.53 -25.19
C ILE A 1065 76.39 -58.00 -23.80
N SER A 1066 75.59 -57.20 -23.08
CA SER A 1066 74.86 -57.65 -21.90
C SER A 1066 73.46 -58.08 -22.32
N ILE A 1067 73.07 -59.31 -21.97
CA ILE A 1067 71.69 -59.78 -22.05
C ILE A 1067 71.32 -60.28 -20.64
N ASN A 1068 70.35 -59.62 -20.00
CA ASN A 1068 69.91 -59.95 -18.63
C ASN A 1068 71.06 -60.07 -17.61
N GLY A 1069 72.06 -59.17 -17.69
CA GLY A 1069 73.24 -59.15 -16.82
C GLY A 1069 74.28 -60.24 -17.14
N GLN A 1070 74.11 -61.01 -18.22
CA GLN A 1070 75.09 -62.01 -18.68
C GLN A 1070 75.81 -61.52 -19.94
N ASN A 1071 77.13 -61.72 -19.96
CA ASN A 1071 78.00 -61.21 -21.02
C ASN A 1071 78.13 -62.22 -22.16
N TYR A 1072 77.67 -61.85 -23.35
CA TYR A 1072 77.81 -62.61 -24.59
C TYR A 1072 78.60 -61.82 -25.64
N TRP A 1073 78.82 -62.40 -26.81
CA TRP A 1073 79.57 -61.78 -27.92
C TRP A 1073 78.81 -61.86 -29.23
N MET A 1074 78.69 -60.73 -29.92
CA MET A 1074 78.05 -60.60 -31.25
C MET A 1074 79.02 -59.93 -32.22
N ALA A 1075 78.92 -60.22 -33.52
CA ALA A 1075 79.77 -59.60 -34.52
C ALA A 1075 79.34 -58.15 -34.76
N LYS A 1076 80.29 -57.21 -34.74
CA LYS A 1076 80.07 -55.76 -34.91
C LYS A 1076 79.21 -55.41 -36.14
N ASN A 1077 79.30 -56.22 -37.19
CA ASN A 1077 78.64 -56.01 -38.48
C ASN A 1077 77.11 -55.90 -38.41
N PHE A 1078 76.48 -56.35 -37.30
CA PHE A 1078 75.04 -56.32 -37.07
C PHE A 1078 74.63 -55.34 -35.95
N LEU A 1079 75.55 -54.47 -35.50
CA LEU A 1079 75.35 -53.57 -34.36
C LEU A 1079 75.53 -52.11 -34.79
N GLU A 1080 74.44 -51.37 -34.79
CA GLU A 1080 74.35 -49.96 -35.15
C GLU A 1080 74.19 -49.10 -33.89
N LYS A 1081 74.93 -47.99 -33.74
CA LYS A 1081 74.84 -47.16 -32.52
C LYS A 1081 73.55 -46.36 -32.56
N VAL A 1082 72.75 -46.44 -31.51
CA VAL A 1082 71.71 -45.43 -31.26
C VAL A 1082 72.43 -44.21 -30.73
N ASN A 1083 72.21 -43.04 -31.36
CA ASN A 1083 72.97 -41.83 -31.05
C ASN A 1083 72.41 -41.11 -29.84
#